data_AF-A0A1I7EYG9-F1
#
_entry.id   AF-A0A1I7EYG9-F1
#
_cell.length_a   1.000
_cell.length_b   1.000
_cell.length_c   1.000
_cell.angle_alpha   90.00
_cell.angle_beta   90.00
_cell.angle_gamma   90.00
#
_symmetry.space_group_name_H-M   'P 1'
#
loop_
_entity.id
_entity.type
_entity.pdbx_description
1 polymer ?
#
loop_
_entity_poly.entity_id
_entity_poly.type
_entity_poly.pdbx_seq_one_letter_code
_entity_poly.pdbx_strand_id
1 'polypeptide(L)'
;MNAPTKAAATTGAEAVLPAALAPRAEGPRIYNLFPLLVGRVADWTAELPRIAALGFDWIYLNPFHQTGGSRSLYAVADPERLDERFRDPDGTPDDAQIQRFCAAAQSLGLSVMTDLVINHTADNARLATERPDLFMKEADGSIMHPAAVDPDDPSIRTVWGDLAELDYHTPAARDELTRIWGAYVARLQDLGVAGFRCDAAYKVPPETWRVLIGEAKGRDPACLFAAETLGCTFEEARATAGAGFDYLFNSFAWWDLKKPWALEQYERLRVLAPSIAFPENHDMTRLAAGIGGGPEAVAAHLRTRYALAAFFSAGVLMPIGYEWGYRRALHVVETTPGDREHETGIDISGFIRAVNALRAELPAANVEGAQIRISSPDSDCVALARFDTGHPASARHGLIVLYNPTDKPVPVEAGSLIARTGGMLGTFVDRTPDAEPIAFHPGSAIDLMPGELRILAASAQEVARLPERGTPDGEGRVVIEAVSPELDGGRSPVKRIVGESLRVEADIFSDGHEIIDAAILSRVAGSDAWREDPMVFVDNDRWAGHFPLERNARYEFTLIAWRDAFSSWVRDTLKKRAAGVDVRLETIEGVALVGTAASLARTRGGRDAERLAALVAALAAEETGSAAQLDRILDPEASRLVRRNAERVNLTRYPVTLPVIADRLAARFSAWYEIFPRSQSMDVNRHGTFDDVIRRLPEIRELGFDVLYFTPIHPVGRTNRKGKNNTLTAEPGDVGSVYAVGAAEGGHEAVHPDLGTLQDFERLVAASHAYGMEIALDFAIQCSPDHPWIKNHPEWFEWRPDGTLKFAENPPKKYEDISNVHFYGGALPGLWIELRDILLGWCARGVRIFRVDNPHTKPIPFWEWVIGEVNGRYPDAIFLAEAFTRPKMMKKLAKAGYQQSYTYFTWRNTKQELTDYALELAGEMGEYYRPNFFANTPDINPYFLQTSGRAGFVIRGTLAATLSSVYGIYNGFELCEAAPYPGKEEYLNSEKYELKAWDYDRPGNIREHIVKLNTIRRENPALWDFRNVVFTGAFNDQIIAYAKATPERDNCIFTMVNLDPKNRQECTYEVPLWLFGLPDDGAVEVEDLLQGYTFELRGKSHRIALDPAERSCVIWRLRAPRRVAG
;
A
#
# COMPACT_ATOMS: atom_id res chain seq x y z
N MET A 1 56.25 15.19 -16.43
CA MET A 1 55.35 16.19 -17.04
C MET A 1 54.92 15.66 -18.41
N ASN A 2 53.61 15.72 -18.69
CA ASN A 2 52.92 15.64 -20.01
C ASN A 2 53.08 14.33 -20.84
N ALA A 3 52.10 13.85 -21.62
CA ALA A 3 50.62 13.99 -21.64
C ALA A 3 50.02 12.93 -22.62
N PRO A 4 48.73 12.52 -22.53
CA PRO A 4 48.09 11.57 -23.46
C PRO A 4 47.01 12.17 -24.40
N THR A 5 46.67 11.46 -25.48
CA THR A 5 45.66 11.84 -26.53
C THR A 5 44.36 10.99 -26.49
N LYS A 6 43.29 11.45 -27.18
CA LYS A 6 41.90 10.91 -27.13
C LYS A 6 41.20 10.88 -28.52
N ALA A 7 40.22 9.98 -28.71
CA ALA A 7 39.18 9.94 -29.78
C ALA A 7 38.08 8.87 -29.43
N ALA A 8 36.96 8.65 -30.14
CA ALA A 8 35.77 9.47 -30.52
C ALA A 8 34.59 8.51 -30.94
N ALA A 9 33.30 8.93 -30.99
CA ALA A 9 32.13 8.05 -31.29
C ALA A 9 30.90 8.76 -31.98
N THR A 10 29.89 8.02 -32.52
CA THR A 10 28.83 8.49 -33.49
C THR A 10 27.40 7.87 -33.32
N THR A 11 26.31 8.51 -33.86
CA THR A 11 24.85 8.15 -33.74
C THR A 11 23.95 8.46 -35.01
N GLY A 12 22.61 8.21 -35.04
CA GLY A 12 21.65 8.27 -36.22
C GLY A 12 20.20 8.87 -36.01
N ALA A 13 19.23 8.80 -36.98
CA ALA A 13 18.04 9.72 -37.14
C ALA A 13 16.60 9.16 -37.60
N GLU A 14 15.53 10.01 -37.67
CA GLU A 14 14.01 9.73 -37.79
C GLU A 14 13.19 10.41 -38.98
N ALA A 15 11.83 10.27 -39.08
CA ALA A 15 10.91 10.64 -40.23
C ALA A 15 9.50 11.32 -39.93
N VAL A 16 8.66 11.71 -40.95
CA VAL A 16 7.50 12.72 -40.88
C VAL A 16 6.14 12.30 -41.58
N LEU A 17 4.98 12.92 -41.23
CA LEU A 17 3.56 12.57 -41.60
C LEU A 17 2.72 13.62 -42.44
N PRO A 18 1.50 13.29 -42.97
CA PRO A 18 0.68 14.14 -43.89
C PRO A 18 -0.25 15.20 -43.25
N ALA A 19 -0.56 16.27 -44.00
CA ALA A 19 -1.21 17.50 -43.51
C ALA A 19 -2.69 17.42 -43.06
N ALA A 20 -3.52 16.54 -43.62
CA ALA A 20 -4.90 16.34 -43.15
C ALA A 20 -4.98 15.57 -41.81
N LEU A 21 -3.86 14.95 -41.42
CA LEU A 21 -3.65 14.28 -40.14
C LEU A 21 -2.61 15.04 -39.29
N ALA A 22 -2.21 16.25 -39.71
CA ALA A 22 -1.39 17.13 -38.90
C ALA A 22 -2.31 17.83 -37.88
N PRO A 23 -1.92 17.92 -36.60
CA PRO A 23 -2.73 18.56 -35.57
C PRO A 23 -2.99 20.03 -35.94
N ARG A 24 -4.24 20.36 -36.23
CA ARG A 24 -4.75 21.74 -36.21
C ARG A 24 -5.12 22.13 -34.78
N ALA A 25 -5.28 23.44 -34.56
CA ALA A 25 -5.41 24.06 -33.24
C ALA A 25 -6.54 23.50 -32.37
N GLU A 26 -6.45 23.75 -31.05
CA GLU A 26 -7.43 23.37 -30.02
C GLU A 26 -8.87 23.63 -30.50
N GLY A 27 -9.71 22.59 -30.48
CA GLY A 27 -11.08 22.69 -30.96
C GLY A 27 -12.01 23.37 -29.96
N PRO A 28 -13.07 24.04 -30.44
CA PRO A 28 -13.75 25.11 -29.71
C PRO A 28 -14.56 24.61 -28.52
N ARG A 29 -14.58 25.43 -27.46
CA ARG A 29 -15.42 25.30 -26.27
C ARG A 29 -16.44 26.45 -26.29
N ILE A 30 -17.67 26.13 -26.64
CA ILE A 30 -18.73 27.11 -26.94
C ILE A 30 -19.75 27.20 -25.80
N TYR A 31 -19.95 28.40 -25.26
CA TYR A 31 -21.05 28.70 -24.33
C TYR A 31 -22.18 29.45 -25.05
N ASN A 32 -23.39 28.90 -25.06
CA ASN A 32 -24.53 29.54 -25.69
C ASN A 32 -25.30 30.44 -24.71
N LEU A 33 -25.19 31.77 -24.91
CA LEU A 33 -25.91 32.80 -24.16
C LEU A 33 -27.24 33.09 -24.88
N PHE A 34 -28.35 32.77 -24.22
CA PHE A 34 -29.70 32.95 -24.79
C PHE A 34 -30.24 34.37 -24.50
N PRO A 35 -30.33 35.27 -25.50
CA PRO A 35 -30.48 36.71 -25.27
C PRO A 35 -31.78 37.09 -24.55
N LEU A 36 -32.90 36.40 -24.83
CA LEU A 36 -34.20 36.62 -24.14
C LEU A 36 -34.16 36.32 -22.64
N LEU A 37 -33.34 35.37 -22.20
CA LEU A 37 -33.18 35.00 -20.79
C LEU A 37 -32.26 35.98 -20.03
N VAL A 38 -31.44 36.76 -20.75
CA VAL A 38 -30.49 37.68 -20.13
C VAL A 38 -31.02 39.12 -20.12
N GLY A 39 -31.71 39.55 -21.18
CA GLY A 39 -32.26 40.90 -21.26
C GLY A 39 -31.51 41.75 -22.28
N ARG A 40 -30.96 42.89 -21.88
CA ARG A 40 -30.37 43.86 -22.81
C ARG A 40 -28.91 43.59 -23.11
N VAL A 41 -28.37 44.25 -24.13
CA VAL A 41 -26.95 44.10 -24.54
C VAL A 41 -25.98 44.43 -23.39
N ALA A 42 -26.28 45.42 -22.54
CA ALA A 42 -25.50 45.67 -21.33
C ALA A 42 -25.49 44.47 -20.36
N ASP A 43 -26.63 43.77 -20.21
CA ASP A 43 -26.76 42.59 -19.35
C ASP A 43 -26.02 41.38 -19.95
N TRP A 44 -26.00 41.22 -21.28
CA TRP A 44 -25.17 40.21 -21.94
C TRP A 44 -23.68 40.46 -21.70
N THR A 45 -23.27 41.72 -21.77
CA THR A 45 -21.89 42.15 -21.52
C THR A 45 -21.46 41.82 -20.08
N ALA A 46 -22.38 41.87 -19.11
CA ALA A 46 -22.12 41.54 -17.72
C ALA A 46 -21.86 40.03 -17.46
N GLU A 47 -22.35 39.13 -18.32
CA GLU A 47 -22.12 37.68 -18.21
C GLU A 47 -20.72 37.26 -18.70
N LEU A 48 -20.07 38.06 -19.54
CA LEU A 48 -18.80 37.72 -20.21
C LEU A 48 -17.68 37.26 -19.25
N PRO A 49 -17.40 37.95 -18.13
CA PRO A 49 -16.31 37.54 -17.22
C PRO A 49 -16.57 36.19 -16.57
N ARG A 50 -17.84 35.85 -16.31
CA ARG A 50 -18.24 34.56 -15.76
C ARG A 50 -18.02 33.45 -16.79
N ILE A 51 -18.44 33.67 -18.04
CA ILE A 51 -18.30 32.69 -19.13
C ILE A 51 -16.82 32.41 -19.43
N ALA A 52 -15.99 33.45 -19.55
CA ALA A 52 -14.53 33.30 -19.70
C ALA A 52 -13.91 32.52 -18.55
N ALA A 53 -14.35 32.79 -17.31
CA ALA A 53 -13.88 32.06 -16.14
C ALA A 53 -14.21 30.57 -16.18
N LEU A 54 -15.31 30.14 -16.83
CA LEU A 54 -15.64 28.72 -17.05
C LEU A 54 -14.73 28.02 -18.10
N GLY A 55 -13.74 28.71 -18.67
CA GLY A 55 -12.79 28.13 -19.62
C GLY A 55 -13.40 27.85 -21.00
N PHE A 56 -14.51 28.50 -21.33
CA PHE A 56 -14.98 28.60 -22.72
C PHE A 56 -14.16 29.68 -23.45
N ASP A 57 -13.96 29.49 -24.75
CA ASP A 57 -13.25 30.41 -25.65
C ASP A 57 -14.19 31.02 -26.72
N TRP A 58 -15.40 30.49 -26.85
CA TRP A 58 -16.45 31.03 -27.70
C TRP A 58 -17.75 31.31 -26.94
N ILE A 59 -18.40 32.43 -27.27
CA ILE A 59 -19.80 32.67 -26.96
C ILE A 59 -20.62 32.52 -28.23
N TYR A 60 -21.74 31.81 -28.13
CA TYR A 60 -22.75 31.72 -29.17
C TYR A 60 -24.03 32.47 -28.74
N LEU A 61 -24.40 33.50 -29.50
CA LEU A 61 -25.68 34.22 -29.39
C LEU A 61 -26.70 33.69 -30.41
N ASN A 62 -27.91 33.39 -29.93
CA ASN A 62 -29.08 33.20 -30.80
C ASN A 62 -29.45 34.55 -31.49
N PRO A 63 -30.32 34.55 -32.52
CA PRO A 63 -30.61 35.76 -33.29
C PRO A 63 -31.13 36.91 -32.40
N PHE A 64 -30.53 38.10 -32.57
CA PHE A 64 -30.84 39.31 -31.80
C PHE A 64 -31.57 40.40 -32.61
N HIS A 65 -31.86 40.12 -33.87
CA HIS A 65 -32.42 41.09 -34.83
C HIS A 65 -33.94 41.27 -34.65
N GLN A 66 -34.47 42.39 -35.14
CA GLN A 66 -35.87 42.76 -34.96
C GLN A 66 -36.82 41.67 -35.51
N THR A 67 -37.59 41.08 -34.60
CA THR A 67 -38.50 39.97 -34.88
C THR A 67 -39.83 40.42 -35.49
N GLY A 68 -40.49 39.48 -36.18
CA GLY A 68 -41.77 39.66 -36.86
C GLY A 68 -43.01 39.48 -35.98
N GLY A 69 -44.15 39.20 -36.61
CA GLY A 69 -45.46 39.15 -35.96
C GLY A 69 -45.57 38.18 -34.78
N SER A 70 -44.91 37.02 -34.86
CA SER A 70 -44.86 36.01 -33.79
C SER A 70 -43.89 36.36 -32.65
N ARG A 71 -43.04 37.37 -32.82
CA ARG A 71 -41.93 37.75 -31.91
C ARG A 71 -40.87 36.67 -31.67
N SER A 72 -40.88 35.59 -32.45
CA SER A 72 -39.86 34.53 -32.41
C SER A 72 -38.50 35.05 -32.88
N LEU A 73 -37.42 34.73 -32.16
CA LEU A 73 -36.06 35.11 -32.57
C LEU A 73 -35.69 34.62 -33.98
N TYR A 74 -36.20 33.45 -34.38
CA TYR A 74 -35.94 32.86 -35.69
C TYR A 74 -36.88 33.43 -36.77
N ALA A 75 -38.01 34.05 -36.39
CA ALA A 75 -38.82 34.89 -37.27
C ALA A 75 -38.21 36.30 -37.39
N VAL A 76 -37.03 36.42 -38.02
CA VAL A 76 -36.38 37.71 -38.26
C VAL A 76 -37.14 38.52 -39.31
N ALA A 77 -37.63 39.70 -38.95
CA ALA A 77 -38.35 40.59 -39.86
C ALA A 77 -37.48 41.70 -40.45
N ASP A 78 -36.51 42.21 -39.69
CA ASP A 78 -35.52 43.18 -40.17
C ASP A 78 -34.12 42.83 -39.61
N PRO A 79 -33.24 42.21 -40.42
CA PRO A 79 -31.87 41.86 -40.00
C PRO A 79 -30.96 43.10 -39.86
N GLU A 80 -31.44 44.31 -40.19
CA GLU A 80 -30.65 45.53 -40.06
C GLU A 80 -30.81 46.24 -38.71
N ARG A 81 -31.69 45.76 -37.83
CA ARG A 81 -32.08 46.42 -36.57
C ARG A 81 -32.01 45.49 -35.39
N LEU A 82 -31.60 46.01 -34.23
CA LEU A 82 -31.66 45.29 -32.95
C LEU A 82 -33.11 45.19 -32.47
N ASP A 83 -33.54 44.02 -32.00
CA ASP A 83 -34.88 43.85 -31.43
C ASP A 83 -35.09 44.78 -30.24
N GLU A 84 -36.27 45.41 -30.18
CA GLU A 84 -36.64 46.35 -29.11
C GLU A 84 -36.45 45.81 -27.69
N ARG A 85 -36.54 44.49 -27.48
CA ARG A 85 -36.36 43.84 -26.17
C ARG A 85 -34.92 43.95 -25.66
N PHE A 86 -33.95 44.06 -26.57
CA PHE A 86 -32.52 43.98 -26.27
C PHE A 86 -31.82 45.34 -26.19
N ARG A 87 -32.44 46.38 -26.75
CA ARG A 87 -31.85 47.72 -26.85
C ARG A 87 -31.66 48.37 -25.47
N ASP A 88 -30.44 48.84 -25.21
CA ASP A 88 -30.13 49.70 -24.06
C ASP A 88 -30.88 51.05 -24.20
N PRO A 89 -31.57 51.55 -23.15
CA PRO A 89 -32.38 52.77 -23.23
C PRO A 89 -31.57 54.08 -23.14
N ASP A 90 -30.25 54.01 -23.38
CA ASP A 90 -29.31 55.13 -23.23
C ASP A 90 -29.18 56.02 -24.47
N GLY A 91 -29.79 55.62 -25.59
CA GLY A 91 -29.73 56.32 -26.89
C GLY A 91 -28.58 55.91 -27.80
N THR A 92 -27.76 54.91 -27.42
CA THR A 92 -26.72 54.33 -28.28
C THR A 92 -27.36 53.68 -29.52
N PRO A 93 -26.86 53.92 -30.76
CA PRO A 93 -27.32 53.22 -31.96
C PRO A 93 -27.09 51.69 -31.90
N ASP A 94 -28.02 50.93 -32.46
CA ASP A 94 -28.07 49.45 -32.44
C ASP A 94 -26.70 48.77 -32.71
N ASP A 95 -26.09 49.02 -33.87
CA ASP A 95 -24.81 48.43 -34.28
C ASP A 95 -23.67 48.73 -33.28
N ALA A 96 -23.66 49.92 -32.69
CA ALA A 96 -22.65 50.32 -31.71
C ALA A 96 -22.83 49.61 -30.36
N GLN A 97 -24.04 49.13 -30.03
CA GLN A 97 -24.27 48.27 -28.86
C GLN A 97 -23.65 46.89 -29.09
N ILE A 98 -23.86 46.30 -30.27
CA ILE A 98 -23.30 44.97 -30.62
C ILE A 98 -21.77 45.01 -30.75
N GLN A 99 -21.21 46.03 -31.39
CA GLN A 99 -19.75 46.24 -31.45
C GLN A 99 -19.13 46.35 -30.06
N ARG A 100 -19.79 47.06 -29.14
CA ARG A 100 -19.36 47.18 -27.73
C ARG A 100 -19.35 45.83 -27.02
N PHE A 101 -20.36 44.99 -27.24
CA PHE A 101 -20.41 43.63 -26.69
C PHE A 101 -19.30 42.74 -27.27
N CYS A 102 -19.13 42.69 -28.58
CA CYS A 102 -18.10 41.86 -29.24
C CYS A 102 -16.67 42.26 -28.82
N ALA A 103 -16.38 43.57 -28.75
CA ALA A 103 -15.09 44.05 -28.26
C ALA A 103 -14.84 43.71 -26.77
N ALA A 104 -15.88 43.76 -25.93
CA ALA A 104 -15.79 43.36 -24.53
C ALA A 104 -15.48 41.85 -24.39
N ALA A 105 -16.15 41.00 -25.19
CA ALA A 105 -15.88 39.56 -25.22
C ALA A 105 -14.43 39.28 -25.64
N GLN A 106 -13.97 39.89 -26.74
CA GLN A 106 -12.61 39.72 -27.23
C GLN A 106 -11.54 40.16 -26.21
N SER A 107 -11.82 41.21 -25.42
CA SER A 107 -10.91 41.67 -24.36
C SER A 107 -10.69 40.64 -23.23
N LEU A 108 -11.60 39.67 -23.10
CA LEU A 108 -11.55 38.56 -22.16
C LEU A 108 -11.11 37.25 -22.83
N GLY A 109 -10.67 37.29 -24.09
CA GLY A 109 -10.27 36.11 -24.86
C GLY A 109 -11.44 35.32 -25.46
N LEU A 110 -12.67 35.84 -25.40
CA LEU A 110 -13.85 35.18 -25.95
C LEU A 110 -14.13 35.66 -27.38
N SER A 111 -14.28 34.72 -28.30
CA SER A 111 -14.76 35.00 -29.66
C SER A 111 -16.29 34.88 -29.72
N VAL A 112 -16.96 35.83 -30.38
CA VAL A 112 -18.43 35.81 -30.50
C VAL A 112 -18.82 35.17 -31.82
N MET A 113 -19.69 34.15 -31.75
CA MET A 113 -20.44 33.64 -32.90
C MET A 113 -21.93 33.92 -32.73
N THR A 114 -22.64 34.03 -33.86
CA THR A 114 -24.11 34.20 -33.88
C THR A 114 -24.74 33.19 -34.83
N ASP A 115 -26.05 32.96 -34.70
CA ASP A 115 -26.79 32.24 -35.71
C ASP A 115 -26.88 32.99 -37.03
N LEU A 116 -26.67 32.24 -38.12
CA LEU A 116 -26.90 32.66 -39.49
C LEU A 116 -28.13 31.92 -40.05
N VAL A 117 -29.31 32.45 -39.72
CA VAL A 117 -30.61 31.98 -40.22
C VAL A 117 -30.84 32.61 -41.60
N ILE A 118 -30.61 31.83 -42.66
CA ILE A 118 -30.78 32.27 -44.05
C ILE A 118 -31.65 31.34 -44.90
N ASN A 119 -32.18 30.27 -44.32
CA ASN A 119 -33.15 29.37 -44.96
C ASN A 119 -34.59 29.97 -45.01
N HIS A 120 -34.92 30.90 -44.11
CA HIS A 120 -36.24 31.55 -44.03
C HIS A 120 -36.17 32.97 -43.42
N THR A 121 -37.27 33.73 -43.47
CA THR A 121 -37.48 34.98 -42.70
C THR A 121 -38.85 34.96 -41.99
N ALA A 122 -39.21 36.00 -41.24
CA ALA A 122 -40.61 36.20 -40.84
C ALA A 122 -41.55 36.37 -42.05
N ASP A 123 -42.81 35.97 -41.90
CA ASP A 123 -43.89 36.16 -42.89
C ASP A 123 -44.13 37.64 -43.24
N ASN A 124 -44.03 38.53 -42.25
CA ASN A 124 -44.16 39.97 -42.37
C ASN A 124 -42.84 40.72 -42.49
N ALA A 125 -41.74 40.03 -42.88
CA ALA A 125 -40.43 40.63 -43.00
C ALA A 125 -40.40 41.78 -44.02
N ARG A 126 -39.47 42.71 -43.81
CA ARG A 126 -39.17 43.80 -44.74
C ARG A 126 -38.81 43.24 -46.13
N LEU A 127 -38.00 42.18 -46.16
CA LEU A 127 -37.63 41.49 -47.41
C LEU A 127 -38.84 40.85 -48.10
N ALA A 128 -39.76 40.22 -47.37
CA ALA A 128 -40.99 39.65 -47.93
C ALA A 128 -41.93 40.73 -48.51
N THR A 129 -41.92 41.93 -47.93
CA THR A 129 -42.71 43.08 -48.40
C THR A 129 -42.08 43.77 -49.61
N GLU A 130 -40.77 44.03 -49.58
CA GLU A 130 -40.04 44.75 -50.63
C GLU A 130 -39.68 43.86 -51.83
N ARG A 131 -39.43 42.56 -51.60
CA ARG A 131 -38.97 41.56 -52.58
C ARG A 131 -39.72 40.22 -52.45
N PRO A 132 -41.06 40.20 -52.59
CA PRO A 132 -41.87 38.97 -52.60
C PRO A 132 -41.58 38.06 -53.81
N ASP A 133 -40.66 38.41 -54.70
CA ASP A 133 -40.15 37.58 -55.79
C ASP A 133 -39.03 36.60 -55.36
N LEU A 134 -38.39 36.82 -54.21
CA LEU A 134 -37.31 35.97 -53.68
C LEU A 134 -37.81 34.82 -52.78
N PHE A 135 -39.13 34.68 -52.64
CA PHE A 135 -39.78 33.70 -51.76
C PHE A 135 -40.53 32.64 -52.57
N MET A 136 -40.55 31.44 -52.02
CA MET A 136 -41.39 30.34 -52.50
C MET A 136 -42.87 30.72 -52.37
N LYS A 137 -43.72 30.21 -53.27
CA LYS A 137 -45.14 30.55 -53.32
C LYS A 137 -46.05 29.34 -53.42
N GLU A 138 -47.16 29.42 -52.72
CA GLU A 138 -48.27 28.47 -52.82
C GLU A 138 -49.04 28.65 -54.14
N ALA A 139 -49.90 27.69 -54.45
CA ALA A 139 -50.66 27.65 -55.71
C ALA A 139 -51.65 28.82 -55.89
N ASP A 140 -52.05 29.50 -54.82
CA ASP A 140 -52.87 30.71 -54.85
C ASP A 140 -52.06 32.01 -54.98
N GLY A 141 -50.73 31.91 -54.99
CA GLY A 141 -49.79 33.04 -55.08
C GLY A 141 -49.42 33.66 -53.73
N SER A 142 -49.93 33.15 -52.61
CA SER A 142 -49.44 33.50 -51.28
C SER A 142 -48.01 32.95 -51.06
N ILE A 143 -47.29 33.51 -50.08
CA ILE A 143 -45.92 33.05 -49.76
C ILE A 143 -46.00 31.69 -49.06
N MET A 144 -45.13 30.78 -49.45
CA MET A 144 -45.03 29.43 -48.88
C MET A 144 -44.37 29.48 -47.50
N HIS A 145 -44.94 28.72 -46.59
CA HIS A 145 -44.46 28.57 -45.22
C HIS A 145 -43.55 27.34 -45.11
N PRO A 146 -42.33 27.48 -44.54
CA PRO A 146 -41.41 26.37 -44.41
C PRO A 146 -41.98 25.30 -43.46
N ALA A 147 -41.55 24.06 -43.67
CA ALA A 147 -42.03 22.93 -42.89
C ALA A 147 -40.90 21.97 -42.46
N ALA A 148 -41.14 21.28 -41.36
CA ALA A 148 -40.46 20.05 -40.99
C ALA A 148 -41.36 18.85 -41.28
N VAL A 149 -40.74 17.75 -41.70
CA VAL A 149 -41.35 16.42 -41.78
C VAL A 149 -40.65 15.55 -40.74
N ASP A 150 -41.40 14.78 -39.97
CA ASP A 150 -40.82 13.90 -38.95
C ASP A 150 -39.98 12.79 -39.62
N PRO A 151 -38.73 12.56 -39.17
CA PRO A 151 -37.82 11.60 -39.81
C PRO A 151 -38.16 10.14 -39.52
N ASP A 152 -38.92 9.84 -38.47
CA ASP A 152 -39.38 8.50 -38.10
C ASP A 152 -40.80 8.21 -38.63
N ASP A 153 -41.67 9.24 -38.77
CA ASP A 153 -42.97 9.14 -39.47
C ASP A 153 -43.18 10.28 -40.50
N PRO A 154 -42.85 10.06 -41.79
CA PRO A 154 -42.99 11.07 -42.84
C PRO A 154 -44.41 11.59 -43.13
N SER A 155 -45.44 11.05 -42.47
CA SER A 155 -46.81 11.59 -42.55
C SER A 155 -47.04 12.81 -41.63
N ILE A 156 -46.19 13.01 -40.62
CA ILE A 156 -46.25 14.15 -39.70
C ILE A 156 -45.50 15.33 -40.33
N ARG A 157 -46.23 16.38 -40.72
CA ARG A 157 -45.67 17.63 -41.26
C ARG A 157 -46.06 18.83 -40.39
N THR A 158 -45.06 19.44 -39.76
CA THR A 158 -45.21 20.68 -38.98
C THR A 158 -44.88 21.87 -39.88
N VAL A 159 -45.87 22.69 -40.18
CA VAL A 159 -45.72 23.90 -41.02
C VAL A 159 -45.65 25.14 -40.12
N TRP A 160 -44.65 25.99 -40.32
CA TRP A 160 -44.44 27.19 -39.52
C TRP A 160 -45.07 28.41 -40.20
N GLY A 161 -46.35 28.63 -39.91
CA GLY A 161 -47.20 29.65 -40.57
C GLY A 161 -46.82 31.11 -40.31
N ASP A 162 -45.83 31.39 -39.47
CA ASP A 162 -45.27 32.73 -39.20
C ASP A 162 -43.93 32.98 -39.91
N LEU A 163 -43.43 31.98 -40.66
CA LEU A 163 -42.16 32.03 -41.39
C LEU A 163 -42.41 32.01 -42.91
N ALA A 164 -41.50 32.59 -43.68
CA ALA A 164 -41.53 32.64 -45.14
C ALA A 164 -40.30 31.94 -45.74
N GLU A 165 -40.53 30.98 -46.64
CA GLU A 165 -39.47 30.14 -47.22
C GLU A 165 -38.80 30.82 -48.44
N LEU A 166 -37.46 30.85 -48.44
CA LEU A 166 -36.65 31.54 -49.44
C LEU A 166 -36.34 30.63 -50.65
N ASP A 167 -36.44 31.17 -51.88
CA ASP A 167 -36.20 30.38 -53.09
C ASP A 167 -34.70 30.25 -53.41
N TYR A 168 -34.11 29.14 -52.93
CA TYR A 168 -32.76 28.71 -53.29
C TYR A 168 -32.69 27.79 -54.52
N HIS A 169 -33.84 27.43 -55.11
CA HIS A 169 -33.93 26.51 -56.24
C HIS A 169 -33.83 27.26 -57.58
N THR A 170 -34.42 28.45 -57.68
CA THR A 170 -34.29 29.33 -58.85
C THR A 170 -32.93 30.03 -58.81
N PRO A 171 -32.03 29.86 -59.82
CA PRO A 171 -30.68 30.41 -59.77
C PRO A 171 -30.63 31.93 -59.57
N ALA A 172 -31.52 32.69 -60.24
CA ALA A 172 -31.57 34.14 -60.09
C ALA A 172 -31.96 34.61 -58.68
N ALA A 173 -32.83 33.86 -58.00
CA ALA A 173 -33.18 34.13 -56.60
C ALA A 173 -32.02 33.73 -55.69
N ARG A 174 -31.47 32.52 -55.86
CA ARG A 174 -30.29 32.05 -55.11
C ARG A 174 -29.08 32.99 -55.21
N ASP A 175 -28.73 33.46 -56.39
CA ASP A 175 -27.54 34.29 -56.59
C ASP A 175 -27.71 35.65 -55.90
N GLU A 176 -28.90 36.24 -55.98
CA GLU A 176 -29.24 37.48 -55.28
C GLU A 176 -29.33 37.28 -53.75
N LEU A 177 -29.91 36.17 -53.29
CA LEU A 177 -29.90 35.78 -51.86
C LEU A 177 -28.47 35.57 -51.37
N THR A 178 -27.61 34.90 -52.13
CA THR A 178 -26.19 34.71 -51.79
C THR A 178 -25.49 36.07 -51.64
N ARG A 179 -25.77 37.02 -52.53
CA ARG A 179 -25.24 38.39 -52.46
C ARG A 179 -25.77 39.17 -51.25
N ILE A 180 -27.06 39.04 -50.93
CA ILE A 180 -27.69 39.67 -49.75
C ILE A 180 -27.07 39.10 -48.46
N TRP A 181 -26.99 37.78 -48.35
CA TRP A 181 -26.47 37.12 -47.16
C TRP A 181 -24.94 37.26 -47.02
N GLY A 182 -24.18 37.33 -48.12
CA GLY A 182 -22.76 37.68 -48.09
C GLY A 182 -22.52 39.09 -47.54
N ALA A 183 -23.34 40.06 -47.93
CA ALA A 183 -23.31 41.41 -47.36
C ALA A 183 -23.72 41.44 -45.88
N TYR A 184 -24.71 40.65 -45.48
CA TYR A 184 -25.14 40.50 -44.08
C TYR A 184 -24.05 39.86 -43.21
N VAL A 185 -23.44 38.77 -43.67
CA VAL A 185 -22.28 38.13 -43.02
C VAL A 185 -21.11 39.11 -42.88
N ALA A 186 -20.79 39.85 -43.95
CA ALA A 186 -19.75 40.88 -43.90
C ALA A 186 -20.07 42.00 -42.89
N ARG A 187 -21.34 42.44 -42.79
CA ARG A 187 -21.77 43.40 -41.76
C ARG A 187 -21.61 42.82 -40.36
N LEU A 188 -22.00 41.57 -40.11
CA LEU A 188 -21.83 40.93 -38.81
C LEU A 188 -20.33 40.82 -38.43
N GLN A 189 -19.45 40.49 -39.38
CA GLN A 189 -18.00 40.57 -39.17
C GLN A 189 -17.53 41.99 -38.82
N ASP A 190 -18.07 43.02 -39.48
CA ASP A 190 -17.78 44.43 -39.18
C ASP A 190 -18.39 44.91 -37.84
N LEU A 191 -19.34 44.16 -37.27
CA LEU A 191 -19.79 44.30 -35.87
C LEU A 191 -18.89 43.57 -34.86
N GLY A 192 -17.91 42.78 -35.32
CA GLY A 192 -17.01 41.99 -34.48
C GLY A 192 -17.46 40.55 -34.22
N VAL A 193 -18.42 40.03 -35.00
CA VAL A 193 -18.76 38.59 -34.98
C VAL A 193 -17.67 37.80 -35.69
N ALA A 194 -17.04 36.88 -34.96
CA ALA A 194 -15.91 36.07 -35.40
C ALA A 194 -16.30 34.67 -35.92
N GLY A 195 -17.59 34.32 -35.92
CA GLY A 195 -18.04 33.03 -36.45
C GLY A 195 -19.55 32.86 -36.50
N PHE A 196 -19.98 31.76 -37.09
CA PHE A 196 -21.40 31.49 -37.35
C PHE A 196 -21.76 30.03 -37.06
N ARG A 197 -22.86 29.83 -36.30
CA ARG A 197 -23.65 28.58 -36.40
C ARG A 197 -24.59 28.77 -37.59
N CYS A 198 -24.50 27.89 -38.57
CA CYS A 198 -25.39 27.91 -39.72
C CYS A 198 -26.60 27.02 -39.43
N ASP A 199 -27.74 27.67 -39.18
CA ASP A 199 -29.00 27.03 -38.81
C ASP A 199 -29.52 26.14 -39.95
N ALA A 200 -29.90 24.90 -39.62
CA ALA A 200 -30.37 23.88 -40.58
C ALA A 200 -29.58 23.86 -41.89
N ALA A 201 -28.24 23.93 -41.81
CA ALA A 201 -27.35 24.23 -42.94
C ALA A 201 -27.56 23.32 -44.16
N TYR A 202 -27.98 22.07 -43.95
CA TYR A 202 -28.30 21.09 -44.99
C TYR A 202 -29.49 21.50 -45.90
N LYS A 203 -30.37 22.41 -45.46
CA LYS A 203 -31.46 22.96 -46.28
C LYS A 203 -30.99 24.04 -47.28
N VAL A 204 -29.76 24.54 -47.14
CA VAL A 204 -29.17 25.54 -48.06
C VAL A 204 -28.10 24.86 -48.93
N PRO A 205 -28.07 25.07 -50.26
CA PRO A 205 -27.16 24.36 -51.15
C PRO A 205 -25.67 24.49 -50.79
N PRO A 206 -24.87 23.41 -50.82
CA PRO A 206 -23.43 23.45 -50.51
C PRO A 206 -22.61 24.44 -51.34
N GLU A 207 -23.02 24.77 -52.57
CA GLU A 207 -22.40 25.81 -53.39
C GLU A 207 -22.60 27.23 -52.82
N THR A 208 -23.77 27.53 -52.24
CA THR A 208 -24.04 28.78 -51.53
C THR A 208 -23.08 28.91 -50.36
N TRP A 209 -22.95 27.85 -49.55
CA TRP A 209 -22.03 27.82 -48.41
C TRP A 209 -20.56 28.00 -48.82
N ARG A 210 -20.10 27.34 -49.89
CA ARG A 210 -18.71 27.53 -50.38
C ARG A 210 -18.39 28.99 -50.70
N VAL A 211 -19.34 29.73 -51.29
CA VAL A 211 -19.17 31.15 -51.57
C VAL A 211 -19.18 31.95 -50.27
N LEU A 212 -20.21 31.82 -49.43
CA LEU A 212 -20.32 32.59 -48.18
C LEU A 212 -19.14 32.36 -47.22
N ILE A 213 -18.75 31.10 -47.01
CA ILE A 213 -17.59 30.73 -46.18
C ILE A 213 -16.30 31.24 -46.82
N GLY A 214 -16.14 31.10 -48.15
CA GLY A 214 -14.95 31.55 -48.87
C GLY A 214 -14.75 33.06 -48.84
N GLU A 215 -15.83 33.84 -48.99
CA GLU A 215 -15.80 35.30 -48.89
C GLU A 215 -15.53 35.77 -47.46
N ALA A 216 -16.24 35.20 -46.46
CA ALA A 216 -16.04 35.53 -45.06
C ALA A 216 -14.63 35.18 -44.56
N LYS A 217 -14.09 34.01 -44.94
CA LYS A 217 -12.70 33.62 -44.65
C LYS A 217 -11.67 34.35 -45.49
N GLY A 218 -12.06 34.89 -46.65
CA GLY A 218 -11.23 35.81 -47.43
C GLY A 218 -11.04 37.16 -46.75
N ARG A 219 -12.02 37.61 -45.96
CA ARG A 219 -11.95 38.80 -45.10
C ARG A 219 -11.18 38.50 -43.80
N ASP A 220 -11.57 37.45 -43.09
CA ASP A 220 -10.90 36.97 -41.88
C ASP A 220 -10.71 35.44 -41.93
N PRO A 221 -9.48 34.95 -42.19
CA PRO A 221 -9.19 33.51 -42.24
C PRO A 221 -9.49 32.76 -40.93
N ALA A 222 -9.58 33.44 -39.80
CA ALA A 222 -9.93 32.85 -38.50
C ALA A 222 -11.45 32.69 -38.31
N CYS A 223 -12.27 33.31 -39.16
CA CYS A 223 -13.73 33.29 -39.05
C CYS A 223 -14.26 31.85 -39.12
N LEU A 224 -14.91 31.39 -38.04
CA LEU A 224 -15.31 29.99 -37.88
C LEU A 224 -16.73 29.75 -38.41
N PHE A 225 -16.91 28.70 -39.20
CA PHE A 225 -18.23 28.23 -39.65
C PHE A 225 -18.51 26.82 -39.16
N ALA A 226 -19.56 26.68 -38.35
CA ALA A 226 -20.05 25.40 -37.83
C ALA A 226 -21.41 25.08 -38.46
N ALA A 227 -21.49 23.97 -39.21
CA ALA A 227 -22.73 23.52 -39.84
C ALA A 227 -23.59 22.76 -38.85
N GLU A 228 -24.86 23.14 -38.75
CA GLU A 228 -25.86 22.26 -38.20
C GLU A 228 -26.33 21.24 -39.25
N THR A 229 -25.98 19.97 -39.04
CA THR A 229 -26.44 18.83 -39.85
C THR A 229 -27.31 17.88 -39.02
N LEU A 230 -28.08 18.44 -38.08
CA LEU A 230 -28.94 17.67 -37.19
C LEU A 230 -30.25 17.30 -37.91
N GLY A 231 -30.69 16.05 -37.76
CA GLY A 231 -31.90 15.51 -38.40
C GLY A 231 -31.79 15.18 -39.89
N CYS A 232 -30.66 15.47 -40.56
CA CYS A 232 -30.47 15.14 -41.98
C CYS A 232 -29.86 13.75 -42.22
N THR A 233 -29.91 13.26 -43.46
CA THR A 233 -29.30 11.98 -43.85
C THR A 233 -27.77 12.07 -43.89
N PHE A 234 -27.09 10.92 -43.84
CA PHE A 234 -25.63 10.84 -43.90
C PHE A 234 -25.05 11.46 -45.19
N GLU A 235 -25.72 11.30 -46.33
CA GLU A 235 -25.25 11.84 -47.61
C GLU A 235 -25.37 13.38 -47.65
N GLU A 236 -26.43 13.94 -47.06
CA GLU A 236 -26.60 15.39 -46.89
C GLU A 236 -25.55 15.96 -45.92
N ALA A 237 -25.30 15.30 -44.79
CA ALA A 237 -24.26 15.69 -43.85
C ALA A 237 -22.87 15.66 -44.52
N ARG A 238 -22.56 14.63 -45.31
CA ARG A 238 -21.30 14.51 -46.06
C ARG A 238 -21.17 15.60 -47.13
N ALA A 239 -22.26 15.89 -47.85
CA ALA A 239 -22.28 16.95 -48.88
C ALA A 239 -22.11 18.35 -48.27
N THR A 240 -22.73 18.59 -47.11
CA THR A 240 -22.62 19.82 -46.33
C THR A 240 -21.20 19.99 -45.80
N ALA A 241 -20.60 18.95 -45.18
CA ALA A 241 -19.20 18.97 -44.74
C ALA A 241 -18.22 19.33 -45.86
N GLY A 242 -18.45 18.77 -47.06
CA GLY A 242 -17.71 19.09 -48.28
C GLY A 242 -17.92 20.51 -48.84
N ALA A 243 -18.64 21.40 -48.15
CA ALA A 243 -18.73 22.83 -48.46
C ALA A 243 -17.60 23.66 -47.83
N GLY A 244 -16.75 23.08 -46.98
CA GLY A 244 -15.62 23.78 -46.35
C GLY A 244 -15.92 24.38 -44.98
N PHE A 245 -16.95 23.87 -44.29
CA PHE A 245 -17.17 24.16 -42.87
C PHE A 245 -15.98 23.68 -42.03
N ASP A 246 -15.67 24.44 -40.96
CA ASP A 246 -14.61 24.06 -40.02
C ASP A 246 -15.06 22.92 -39.11
N TYR A 247 -16.33 22.92 -38.73
CA TYR A 247 -16.92 21.95 -37.80
C TYR A 247 -18.34 21.52 -38.21
N LEU A 248 -18.72 20.30 -37.79
CA LEU A 248 -20.07 19.77 -37.87
C LEU A 248 -20.64 19.55 -36.47
N PHE A 249 -21.88 19.99 -36.21
CA PHE A 249 -22.61 19.54 -35.02
C PHE A 249 -23.06 18.09 -35.20
N ASN A 250 -22.65 17.22 -34.28
CA ASN A 250 -22.95 15.78 -34.36
C ASN A 250 -24.11 15.36 -33.44
N SER A 251 -24.63 14.15 -33.66
CA SER A 251 -25.79 13.62 -32.96
C SER A 251 -25.47 12.99 -31.58
N PHE A 252 -24.34 13.32 -30.95
CA PHE A 252 -23.92 12.69 -29.68
C PHE A 252 -25.00 12.80 -28.58
N ALA A 253 -25.73 13.93 -28.50
CA ALA A 253 -26.76 14.17 -27.50
C ALA A 253 -27.84 13.07 -27.46
N TRP A 254 -28.14 12.42 -28.58
CA TRP A 254 -29.12 11.33 -28.70
C TRP A 254 -28.50 9.92 -28.64
N TRP A 255 -27.18 9.79 -28.49
CA TRP A 255 -26.54 8.48 -28.44
C TRP A 255 -26.72 7.78 -27.09
N ASP A 256 -27.18 6.52 -27.15
CA ASP A 256 -27.40 5.60 -26.03
C ASP A 256 -26.11 4.95 -25.48
N LEU A 257 -24.95 5.31 -26.05
CA LEU A 257 -23.61 4.84 -25.67
C LEU A 257 -23.37 3.33 -25.91
N LYS A 258 -24.33 2.60 -26.48
CA LYS A 258 -24.27 1.15 -26.72
C LYS A 258 -24.30 0.79 -28.20
N LYS A 259 -25.22 1.36 -28.99
CA LYS A 259 -25.34 1.08 -30.43
C LYS A 259 -24.11 1.61 -31.19
N PRO A 260 -23.68 0.96 -32.29
CA PRO A 260 -22.44 1.33 -32.97
C PRO A 260 -22.56 2.62 -33.81
N TRP A 261 -23.76 3.06 -34.15
CA TRP A 261 -24.01 4.09 -35.17
C TRP A 261 -23.26 5.42 -34.94
N ALA A 262 -23.07 5.86 -33.69
CA ALA A 262 -22.38 7.12 -33.41
C ALA A 262 -20.86 7.03 -33.66
N LEU A 263 -20.25 5.89 -33.33
CA LEU A 263 -18.83 5.63 -33.63
C LEU A 263 -18.62 5.38 -35.13
N GLU A 264 -19.58 4.74 -35.80
CA GLU A 264 -19.56 4.58 -37.27
C GLU A 264 -19.72 5.92 -38.00
N GLN A 265 -20.61 6.80 -37.53
CA GLN A 265 -20.78 8.16 -38.05
C GLN A 265 -19.50 8.98 -37.84
N TYR A 266 -18.94 8.96 -36.63
CA TYR A 266 -17.67 9.61 -36.29
C TYR A 266 -16.52 9.15 -37.20
N GLU A 267 -16.27 7.84 -37.30
CA GLU A 267 -15.15 7.30 -38.06
C GLU A 267 -15.27 7.60 -39.57
N ARG A 268 -16.49 7.65 -40.10
CA ARG A 268 -16.74 7.98 -41.52
C ARG A 268 -16.66 9.48 -41.83
N LEU A 269 -16.93 10.37 -40.88
CA LEU A 269 -16.93 11.83 -41.10
C LEU A 269 -15.64 12.53 -40.66
N ARG A 270 -14.89 12.01 -39.68
CA ARG A 270 -13.68 12.66 -39.13
C ARG A 270 -12.58 12.95 -40.15
N VAL A 271 -12.56 12.21 -41.26
CA VAL A 271 -11.61 12.41 -42.37
C VAL A 271 -11.99 13.57 -43.30
N LEU A 272 -13.16 14.19 -43.08
CA LEU A 272 -13.68 15.32 -43.87
C LEU A 272 -13.69 16.62 -43.07
N ALA A 273 -14.28 16.61 -41.88
CA ALA A 273 -14.29 17.72 -40.94
C ALA A 273 -14.39 17.21 -39.49
N PRO A 274 -13.76 17.90 -38.52
CA PRO A 274 -13.94 17.60 -37.11
C PRO A 274 -15.37 17.93 -36.64
N SER A 275 -15.78 17.32 -35.54
CA SER A 275 -17.12 17.47 -34.99
C SER A 275 -17.16 18.25 -33.67
N ILE A 276 -18.32 18.85 -33.39
CA ILE A 276 -18.70 19.44 -32.10
C ILE A 276 -19.81 18.56 -31.50
N ALA A 277 -19.60 18.10 -30.26
CA ALA A 277 -20.60 17.40 -29.47
C ALA A 277 -21.23 18.34 -28.41
N PHE A 278 -22.40 17.99 -27.89
CA PHE A 278 -23.06 18.74 -26.82
C PHE A 278 -23.89 17.79 -25.95
N PRO A 279 -24.11 18.09 -24.65
CA PRO A 279 -24.99 17.30 -23.80
C PRO A 279 -26.48 17.56 -24.08
N GLU A 280 -26.81 18.81 -24.43
CA GLU A 280 -28.11 19.34 -24.87
C GLU A 280 -27.88 20.68 -25.60
N ASN A 281 -28.89 21.21 -26.30
CA ASN A 281 -28.89 22.56 -26.89
C ASN A 281 -30.10 23.39 -26.37
N HIS A 282 -30.34 24.58 -26.92
CA HIS A 282 -31.43 25.46 -26.46
C HIS A 282 -32.84 25.05 -26.95
N ASP A 283 -32.95 24.35 -28.10
CA ASP A 283 -34.24 23.88 -28.64
C ASP A 283 -34.74 22.57 -28.01
N MET A 284 -33.89 21.90 -27.24
CA MET A 284 -34.24 20.67 -26.53
C MET A 284 -34.89 20.95 -25.17
N THR A 285 -35.79 20.05 -24.76
CA THR A 285 -36.16 19.92 -23.34
C THR A 285 -34.90 19.73 -22.50
N ARG A 286 -34.76 20.55 -21.45
CA ARG A 286 -33.62 20.50 -20.53
C ARG A 286 -33.45 19.11 -19.94
N LEU A 287 -32.24 18.56 -20.00
CA LEU A 287 -31.90 17.23 -19.49
C LEU A 287 -32.24 17.12 -17.99
N ALA A 288 -32.00 18.20 -17.24
CA ALA A 288 -32.37 18.32 -15.83
C ALA A 288 -33.88 18.11 -15.55
N ALA A 289 -34.77 18.49 -16.49
CA ALA A 289 -36.21 18.34 -16.30
C ALA A 289 -36.65 16.87 -16.29
N GLY A 290 -36.02 16.03 -17.13
CA GLY A 290 -36.30 14.60 -17.23
C GLY A 290 -35.69 13.74 -16.11
N ILE A 291 -34.78 14.30 -15.30
CA ILE A 291 -34.10 13.56 -14.23
C ILE A 291 -34.92 13.65 -12.93
N GLY A 292 -35.34 12.49 -12.43
CA GLY A 292 -35.93 12.32 -11.11
C GLY A 292 -34.88 12.23 -9.99
N GLY A 293 -35.29 12.55 -8.76
CA GLY A 293 -34.41 12.61 -7.60
C GLY A 293 -34.05 14.05 -7.18
N GLY A 294 -33.19 14.17 -6.17
CA GLY A 294 -32.77 15.45 -5.61
C GLY A 294 -31.71 16.19 -6.45
N PRO A 295 -31.37 17.46 -6.11
CA PRO A 295 -30.42 18.30 -6.84
C PRO A 295 -29.08 17.62 -7.15
N GLU A 296 -28.53 16.85 -6.21
CA GLU A 296 -27.23 16.18 -6.35
C GLU A 296 -27.24 15.08 -7.44
N ALA A 297 -28.32 14.30 -7.54
CA ALA A 297 -28.44 13.25 -8.57
C ALA A 297 -28.52 13.85 -9.98
N VAL A 298 -29.20 15.00 -10.11
CA VAL A 298 -29.23 15.78 -11.35
C VAL A 298 -27.83 16.31 -11.65
N ALA A 299 -27.18 16.98 -10.70
CA ALA A 299 -25.85 17.54 -10.85
C ALA A 299 -24.82 16.49 -11.32
N ALA A 300 -24.83 15.29 -10.73
CA ALA A 300 -23.97 14.18 -11.14
C ALA A 300 -24.20 13.77 -12.60
N HIS A 301 -25.46 13.60 -13.02
CA HIS A 301 -25.78 13.23 -14.40
C HIS A 301 -25.35 14.32 -15.40
N LEU A 302 -25.56 15.60 -15.07
CA LEU A 302 -25.14 16.72 -15.91
C LEU A 302 -23.61 16.79 -16.07
N ARG A 303 -22.85 16.60 -14.98
CA ARG A 303 -21.37 16.51 -15.04
C ARG A 303 -20.92 15.39 -15.98
N THR A 304 -21.45 14.18 -15.80
CA THR A 304 -21.08 13.03 -16.62
C THR A 304 -21.43 13.21 -18.10
N ARG A 305 -22.63 13.73 -18.42
CA ARG A 305 -23.03 13.94 -19.82
C ARG A 305 -22.19 15.04 -20.49
N TYR A 306 -21.82 16.10 -19.77
CA TYR A 306 -20.87 17.11 -20.26
C TYR A 306 -19.48 16.51 -20.52
N ALA A 307 -18.91 15.75 -19.58
CA ALA A 307 -17.60 15.12 -19.74
C ALA A 307 -17.55 14.14 -20.92
N LEU A 308 -18.60 13.31 -21.11
CA LEU A 308 -18.68 12.43 -22.28
C LEU A 308 -18.67 13.22 -23.59
N ALA A 309 -19.50 14.27 -23.71
CA ALA A 309 -19.51 15.12 -24.90
C ALA A 309 -18.13 15.79 -25.13
N ALA A 310 -17.54 16.32 -24.07
CA ALA A 310 -16.26 17.01 -24.09
C ALA A 310 -15.06 16.13 -24.48
N PHE A 311 -15.12 14.80 -24.36
CA PHE A 311 -14.05 13.88 -24.77
C PHE A 311 -14.40 12.96 -25.95
N PHE A 312 -15.62 13.05 -26.50
CA PHE A 312 -16.03 12.30 -27.70
C PHE A 312 -15.58 12.94 -29.02
N SER A 313 -15.38 14.26 -29.04
CA SER A 313 -15.16 15.07 -30.25
C SER A 313 -14.09 16.15 -30.07
N ALA A 314 -13.65 16.75 -31.18
CA ALA A 314 -12.72 17.88 -31.19
C ALA A 314 -13.31 19.19 -30.62
N GLY A 315 -14.63 19.41 -30.63
CA GLY A 315 -15.26 20.57 -29.98
C GLY A 315 -16.43 20.21 -29.06
N VAL A 316 -16.80 21.14 -28.17
CA VAL A 316 -17.93 20.98 -27.25
C VAL A 316 -18.77 22.27 -27.13
N LEU A 317 -20.09 22.14 -27.03
CA LEU A 317 -21.04 23.23 -26.78
C LEU A 317 -21.89 22.99 -25.53
N MET A 318 -22.25 24.06 -24.81
CA MET A 318 -23.16 24.04 -23.67
C MET A 318 -24.08 25.28 -23.61
N PRO A 319 -25.40 25.14 -23.38
CA PRO A 319 -26.32 26.27 -23.22
C PRO A 319 -26.38 26.83 -21.79
N ILE A 320 -26.63 28.14 -21.68
CA ILE A 320 -26.82 28.85 -20.40
C ILE A 320 -27.86 28.17 -19.50
N GLY A 321 -27.55 28.05 -18.21
CA GLY A 321 -28.39 27.41 -17.20
C GLY A 321 -28.22 25.89 -17.12
N TYR A 322 -27.40 25.28 -17.98
CA TYR A 322 -27.02 23.87 -17.83
C TYR A 322 -26.20 23.68 -16.55
N GLU A 323 -25.30 24.63 -16.27
CA GLU A 323 -24.48 24.63 -15.07
C GLU A 323 -25.31 24.71 -13.78
N TRP A 324 -26.52 25.26 -13.84
CA TRP A 324 -27.44 25.38 -12.71
C TRP A 324 -28.61 24.40 -12.75
N GLY A 325 -28.62 23.45 -13.69
CA GLY A 325 -29.66 22.42 -13.81
C GLY A 325 -31.07 22.97 -14.04
N TYR A 326 -31.20 24.04 -14.83
CA TYR A 326 -32.50 24.65 -15.18
C TYR A 326 -33.44 23.59 -15.77
N ARG A 327 -34.69 23.56 -15.30
CA ARG A 327 -35.72 22.61 -15.75
C ARG A 327 -36.72 23.24 -16.73
N ARG A 328 -36.87 24.57 -16.75
CA ARG A 328 -37.69 25.27 -17.75
C ARG A 328 -36.95 25.27 -19.09
N ALA A 329 -37.61 24.77 -20.13
CA ALA A 329 -37.10 24.87 -21.50
C ALA A 329 -37.05 26.34 -21.95
N LEU A 330 -36.05 26.69 -22.75
CA LEU A 330 -35.94 28.01 -23.35
C LEU A 330 -36.89 28.08 -24.55
N HIS A 331 -37.64 29.16 -24.65
CA HIS A 331 -38.63 29.34 -25.72
C HIS A 331 -38.36 30.66 -26.46
N VAL A 332 -38.19 30.55 -27.77
CA VAL A 332 -37.75 31.64 -28.67
C VAL A 332 -38.73 32.81 -28.81
N VAL A 333 -39.92 32.71 -28.21
CA VAL A 333 -40.93 33.77 -28.11
C VAL A 333 -41.15 34.23 -26.67
N GLU A 334 -41.35 33.26 -25.76
CA GLU A 334 -41.97 33.50 -24.45
C GLU A 334 -40.97 33.68 -23.30
N THR A 335 -39.71 33.25 -23.45
CA THR A 335 -38.71 33.43 -22.41
C THR A 335 -38.42 34.91 -22.16
N THR A 336 -38.33 35.27 -20.89
CA THR A 336 -37.97 36.60 -20.41
C THR A 336 -36.85 36.52 -19.37
N PRO A 337 -36.22 37.64 -18.97
CA PRO A 337 -35.23 37.63 -17.89
C PRO A 337 -35.79 37.17 -16.53
N GLY A 338 -37.11 37.24 -16.34
CA GLY A 338 -37.80 36.73 -15.14
C GLY A 338 -37.91 35.21 -15.08
N ASP A 339 -37.56 34.49 -16.15
CA ASP A 339 -37.55 33.02 -16.21
C ASP A 339 -36.24 32.39 -15.72
N ARG A 340 -35.28 33.21 -15.28
CA ARG A 340 -34.05 32.72 -14.64
C ARG A 340 -34.38 31.99 -13.34
N GLU A 341 -34.04 30.71 -13.28
CA GLU A 341 -34.16 29.91 -12.06
C GLU A 341 -32.99 30.24 -11.12
N HIS A 342 -33.29 30.82 -9.95
CA HIS A 342 -32.27 31.27 -8.98
C HIS A 342 -32.10 30.31 -7.78
N GLU A 343 -33.06 29.42 -7.53
CA GLU A 343 -33.10 28.54 -6.35
C GLU A 343 -33.12 27.04 -6.74
N THR A 344 -32.41 26.64 -7.80
CA THR A 344 -32.34 25.23 -8.24
C THR A 344 -31.60 24.32 -7.26
N GLY A 345 -30.73 24.89 -6.42
CA GLY A 345 -29.84 24.14 -5.52
C GLY A 345 -28.72 23.39 -6.25
N ILE A 346 -28.46 23.69 -7.53
CA ILE A 346 -27.46 23.04 -8.37
C ILE A 346 -26.48 24.10 -8.87
N ASP A 347 -25.18 23.83 -8.72
CA ASP A 347 -24.14 24.51 -9.51
C ASP A 347 -23.02 23.50 -9.83
N ILE A 348 -22.74 23.31 -11.12
CA ILE A 348 -21.66 22.46 -11.64
C ILE A 348 -20.60 23.25 -12.42
N SER A 349 -20.61 24.58 -12.33
CA SER A 349 -19.67 25.52 -12.95
C SER A 349 -18.20 25.18 -12.72
N GLY A 350 -17.86 24.73 -11.50
CA GLY A 350 -16.50 24.33 -11.14
C GLY A 350 -16.01 23.13 -11.97
N PHE A 351 -16.85 22.11 -12.08
CA PHE A 351 -16.55 20.89 -12.85
C PHE A 351 -16.44 21.18 -14.35
N ILE A 352 -17.34 22.01 -14.90
CA ILE A 352 -17.29 22.43 -16.32
C ILE A 352 -15.95 23.11 -16.63
N ARG A 353 -15.51 24.03 -15.76
CA ARG A 353 -14.20 24.69 -15.86
C ARG A 353 -13.03 23.69 -15.83
N ALA A 354 -13.07 22.72 -14.93
CA ALA A 354 -12.02 21.72 -14.78
C ALA A 354 -11.95 20.77 -15.98
N VAL A 355 -13.09 20.34 -16.53
CA VAL A 355 -13.19 19.60 -17.80
C VAL A 355 -12.63 20.40 -18.97
N ASN A 356 -13.01 21.68 -19.08
CA ASN A 356 -12.53 22.56 -20.15
C ASN A 356 -11.02 22.82 -20.09
N ALA A 357 -10.45 22.91 -18.89
CA ALA A 357 -9.00 23.04 -18.69
C ALA A 357 -8.26 21.76 -19.06
N LEU A 358 -8.68 20.60 -18.51
CA LEU A 358 -8.07 19.31 -18.84
C LEU A 358 -8.13 19.01 -20.34
N ARG A 359 -9.24 19.36 -20.98
CA ARG A 359 -9.41 19.16 -22.42
C ARG A 359 -8.30 19.85 -23.22
N ALA A 360 -7.96 21.10 -22.93
CA ALA A 360 -6.85 21.80 -23.61
C ALA A 360 -5.49 21.13 -23.38
N GLU A 361 -5.24 20.59 -22.18
CA GLU A 361 -3.95 19.94 -21.87
C GLU A 361 -3.70 18.63 -22.63
N LEU A 362 -4.74 17.91 -23.06
CA LEU A 362 -4.60 16.56 -23.64
C LEU A 362 -4.59 16.58 -25.18
N PRO A 363 -3.45 16.30 -25.85
CA PRO A 363 -3.36 16.42 -27.32
C PRO A 363 -4.37 15.55 -28.07
N ALA A 364 -4.56 14.30 -27.62
CA ALA A 364 -5.50 13.36 -28.23
C ALA A 364 -6.98 13.75 -28.07
N ALA A 365 -7.32 14.66 -27.14
CA ALA A 365 -8.67 15.18 -26.99
C ALA A 365 -9.00 16.23 -28.07
N ASN A 366 -8.03 17.08 -28.41
CA ASN A 366 -8.21 18.26 -29.28
C ASN A 366 -8.18 17.96 -30.79
N VAL A 367 -7.77 16.76 -31.20
CA VAL A 367 -7.70 16.35 -32.61
C VAL A 367 -8.64 15.20 -32.92
N GLU A 368 -9.20 15.14 -34.13
CA GLU A 368 -10.18 14.13 -34.56
C GLU A 368 -9.51 12.80 -35.01
N GLY A 369 -8.71 12.24 -34.09
CA GLY A 369 -7.96 11.00 -34.28
C GLY A 369 -8.82 9.73 -34.21
N ALA A 370 -8.17 8.57 -34.31
CA ALA A 370 -8.86 7.28 -34.33
C ALA A 370 -9.54 7.00 -32.97
N GLN A 371 -10.81 6.60 -33.00
CA GLN A 371 -11.60 6.31 -31.79
C GLN A 371 -12.28 4.94 -31.90
N ILE A 372 -12.03 4.07 -30.93
CA ILE A 372 -12.50 2.68 -30.92
C ILE A 372 -13.11 2.32 -29.56
N ARG A 373 -14.14 1.45 -29.54
CA ARG A 373 -14.60 0.84 -28.29
C ARG A 373 -13.72 -0.38 -27.98
N ILE A 374 -13.09 -0.38 -26.81
CA ILE A 374 -12.25 -1.48 -26.31
C ILE A 374 -12.98 -2.40 -25.32
N SER A 375 -14.16 -2.01 -24.80
CA SER A 375 -15.09 -2.92 -24.13
C SER A 375 -15.98 -3.71 -25.12
N SER A 376 -16.63 -4.77 -24.63
CA SER A 376 -17.61 -5.52 -25.43
C SER A 376 -18.90 -4.70 -25.64
N PRO A 377 -19.63 -4.84 -26.77
CA PRO A 377 -20.94 -4.20 -26.97
C PRO A 377 -21.94 -4.47 -25.84
N ASP A 378 -21.95 -5.71 -25.34
CA ASP A 378 -22.84 -6.18 -24.27
C ASP A 378 -22.24 -6.01 -22.87
N SER A 379 -21.12 -5.27 -22.74
CA SER A 379 -20.53 -4.98 -21.44
C SER A 379 -21.39 -3.96 -20.67
N ASP A 380 -21.52 -4.17 -19.36
CA ASP A 380 -22.13 -3.18 -18.47
C ASP A 380 -21.28 -1.90 -18.33
N CYS A 381 -20.04 -1.87 -18.86
CA CYS A 381 -19.16 -0.70 -18.91
C CYS A 381 -18.78 -0.32 -20.35
N VAL A 382 -18.82 0.98 -20.64
CA VAL A 382 -18.37 1.56 -21.92
C VAL A 382 -16.92 2.00 -21.77
N ALA A 383 -16.02 1.42 -22.57
CA ALA A 383 -14.61 1.83 -22.62
C ALA A 383 -14.24 2.24 -24.05
N LEU A 384 -13.94 3.51 -24.26
CA LEU A 384 -13.53 4.09 -25.54
C LEU A 384 -12.05 4.48 -25.49
N ALA A 385 -11.24 4.04 -26.44
CA ALA A 385 -9.88 4.51 -26.63
C ALA A 385 -9.82 5.47 -27.83
N ARG A 386 -9.12 6.60 -27.67
CA ARG A 386 -8.89 7.60 -28.71
C ARG A 386 -7.40 7.92 -28.80
N PHE A 387 -6.87 8.12 -30.00
CA PHE A 387 -5.44 8.36 -30.23
C PHE A 387 -5.19 9.70 -30.91
N ASP A 388 -4.00 10.27 -30.74
CA ASP A 388 -3.58 11.50 -31.43
C ASP A 388 -3.31 11.29 -32.94
N THR A 389 -3.21 10.04 -33.39
CA THR A 389 -3.05 9.68 -34.81
C THR A 389 -4.14 8.71 -35.28
N GLY A 390 -4.07 8.32 -36.56
CA GLY A 390 -5.00 7.35 -37.16
C GLY A 390 -4.80 5.89 -36.73
N HIS A 391 -3.76 5.54 -35.98
CA HIS A 391 -3.48 4.14 -35.62
C HIS A 391 -2.67 3.99 -34.30
N PRO A 392 -2.95 3.00 -33.42
CA PRO A 392 -2.29 2.89 -32.11
C PRO A 392 -0.77 2.69 -32.19
N ALA A 393 -0.28 1.89 -33.14
CA ALA A 393 1.16 1.61 -33.27
C ALA A 393 2.02 2.83 -33.69
N SER A 394 1.39 3.90 -34.17
CA SER A 394 2.03 5.19 -34.50
C SER A 394 1.60 6.33 -33.57
N ALA A 395 0.73 6.06 -32.59
CA ALA A 395 0.29 7.06 -31.63
C ALA A 395 1.46 7.46 -30.72
N ARG A 396 1.66 8.76 -30.54
CA ARG A 396 2.56 9.28 -29.50
C ARG A 396 1.77 9.56 -28.21
N HIS A 397 0.47 9.81 -28.33
CA HIS A 397 -0.45 10.00 -27.22
C HIS A 397 -1.76 9.23 -27.44
N GLY A 398 -2.23 8.56 -26.39
CA GLY A 398 -3.54 7.92 -26.38
C GLY A 398 -4.32 8.31 -25.14
N LEU A 399 -5.65 8.31 -25.23
CA LEU A 399 -6.58 8.46 -24.10
C LEU A 399 -7.61 7.32 -24.06
N ILE A 400 -8.12 7.02 -22.86
CA ILE A 400 -9.22 6.06 -22.65
C ILE A 400 -10.30 6.72 -21.78
N VAL A 401 -11.54 6.74 -22.26
CA VAL A 401 -12.72 7.13 -21.46
C VAL A 401 -13.47 5.87 -21.02
N LEU A 402 -13.64 5.69 -19.72
CA LEU A 402 -14.45 4.64 -19.10
C LEU A 402 -15.75 5.25 -18.56
N TYR A 403 -16.89 4.58 -18.73
CA TYR A 403 -18.16 5.02 -18.17
C TYR A 403 -19.07 3.83 -17.80
N ASN A 404 -19.68 3.89 -16.61
CA ASN A 404 -20.71 2.94 -16.17
C ASN A 404 -22.13 3.55 -16.31
N PRO A 405 -22.89 3.19 -17.36
CA PRO A 405 -24.28 3.61 -17.55
C PRO A 405 -25.31 2.92 -16.65
N THR A 406 -24.92 2.00 -15.77
CA THR A 406 -25.83 1.19 -14.95
C THR A 406 -26.01 1.75 -13.54
N ASP A 407 -27.02 1.23 -12.82
CA ASP A 407 -27.36 1.54 -11.43
C ASP A 407 -26.55 0.74 -10.40
N LYS A 408 -25.64 -0.15 -10.85
CA LYS A 408 -24.80 -1.03 -10.03
C LYS A 408 -23.31 -0.84 -10.36
N PRO A 409 -22.36 -1.14 -9.45
CA PRO A 409 -20.93 -1.13 -9.78
C PRO A 409 -20.58 -2.18 -10.86
N VAL A 410 -19.57 -1.89 -11.69
CA VAL A 410 -19.12 -2.77 -12.79
C VAL A 410 -17.60 -3.01 -12.72
N PRO A 411 -17.14 -4.27 -12.58
CA PRO A 411 -15.71 -4.57 -12.58
C PRO A 411 -15.07 -4.43 -13.97
N VAL A 412 -13.89 -3.82 -14.01
CA VAL A 412 -13.08 -3.57 -15.21
C VAL A 412 -11.67 -4.12 -15.00
N GLU A 413 -11.21 -4.98 -15.92
CA GLU A 413 -9.85 -5.52 -15.89
C GLU A 413 -8.94 -4.70 -16.81
N ALA A 414 -8.05 -3.90 -16.20
CA ALA A 414 -7.22 -2.93 -16.92
C ALA A 414 -6.20 -3.60 -17.86
N GLY A 415 -5.62 -4.75 -17.50
CA GLY A 415 -4.61 -5.43 -18.31
C GLY A 415 -5.11 -5.79 -19.71
N SER A 416 -6.33 -6.31 -19.82
CA SER A 416 -6.98 -6.64 -21.09
C SER A 416 -7.31 -5.40 -21.92
N LEU A 417 -7.68 -4.28 -21.27
CA LEU A 417 -7.93 -3.02 -21.96
C LEU A 417 -6.63 -2.36 -22.46
N ILE A 418 -5.57 -2.36 -21.64
CA ILE A 418 -4.23 -1.88 -22.03
C ILE A 418 -3.65 -2.75 -23.15
N ALA A 419 -3.78 -4.08 -23.08
CA ALA A 419 -3.34 -4.96 -24.16
C ALA A 419 -4.01 -4.62 -25.51
N ARG A 420 -5.28 -4.19 -25.50
CA ARG A 420 -6.02 -3.76 -26.69
C ARG A 420 -5.57 -2.39 -27.24
N THR A 421 -4.70 -1.63 -26.56
CA THR A 421 -4.07 -0.42 -27.12
C THR A 421 -2.80 -0.71 -27.92
N GLY A 422 -2.29 -1.95 -27.91
CA GLY A 422 -1.18 -2.39 -28.75
C GLY A 422 0.22 -2.27 -28.14
N GLY A 423 0.36 -1.86 -26.87
CA GLY A 423 1.60 -2.00 -26.09
C GLY A 423 2.79 -1.11 -26.48
N MET A 424 2.61 -0.19 -27.44
CA MET A 424 3.64 0.79 -27.83
C MET A 424 3.65 2.05 -26.95
N LEU A 425 2.52 2.35 -26.32
CA LEU A 425 2.40 3.39 -25.29
C LEU A 425 2.85 2.80 -23.94
N GLY A 426 3.48 3.64 -23.12
CA GLY A 426 3.79 3.35 -21.73
C GLY A 426 2.54 3.45 -20.83
N THR A 427 2.75 3.79 -19.56
CA THR A 427 1.69 3.75 -18.54
C THR A 427 0.57 4.75 -18.83
N PHE A 428 -0.68 4.27 -18.80
CA PHE A 428 -1.87 5.11 -18.79
C PHE A 428 -2.14 5.65 -17.38
N VAL A 429 -2.33 6.97 -17.28
CA VAL A 429 -2.53 7.70 -16.03
C VAL A 429 -3.91 8.36 -16.06
N ASP A 430 -4.69 8.19 -15.00
CA ASP A 430 -5.98 8.87 -14.84
C ASP A 430 -5.80 10.38 -14.62
N ARG A 431 -6.60 11.15 -15.34
CA ARG A 431 -6.59 12.62 -15.36
C ARG A 431 -7.96 13.23 -15.05
N THR A 432 -8.97 12.41 -14.71
CA THR A 432 -10.36 12.85 -14.55
C THR A 432 -10.51 14.05 -13.59
N PRO A 433 -11.21 15.13 -13.98
CA PRO A 433 -11.42 16.27 -13.09
C PRO A 433 -12.31 15.91 -11.89
N ASP A 434 -12.03 16.54 -10.75
CA ASP A 434 -12.77 16.41 -9.48
C ASP A 434 -12.97 14.95 -8.99
N ALA A 435 -12.15 14.02 -9.47
CA ALA A 435 -12.13 12.61 -9.07
C ALA A 435 -10.71 12.17 -8.71
N GLU A 436 -10.58 11.26 -7.74
CA GLU A 436 -9.27 10.70 -7.40
C GLU A 436 -8.77 9.76 -8.52
N PRO A 437 -7.51 9.93 -9.00
CA PRO A 437 -6.95 9.12 -10.08
C PRO A 437 -6.92 7.62 -9.80
N ILE A 438 -7.51 6.82 -10.68
CA ILE A 438 -7.46 5.34 -10.59
C ILE A 438 -6.15 4.77 -11.14
N ALA A 439 -5.66 3.69 -10.51
CA ALA A 439 -4.50 2.96 -10.99
C ALA A 439 -4.87 2.05 -12.17
N PHE A 440 -4.43 2.40 -13.37
CA PHE A 440 -4.72 1.65 -14.61
C PHE A 440 -3.47 0.92 -15.15
N HIS A 441 -3.14 -0.22 -14.54
CA HIS A 441 -2.06 -1.11 -14.99
C HIS A 441 -2.53 -2.58 -14.99
N PRO A 442 -1.81 -3.52 -15.62
CA PRO A 442 -2.17 -4.93 -15.57
C PRO A 442 -2.32 -5.44 -14.13
N GLY A 443 -3.39 -6.18 -13.85
CA GLY A 443 -3.71 -6.67 -12.51
C GLY A 443 -4.40 -5.66 -11.58
N SER A 444 -4.70 -4.43 -12.04
CA SER A 444 -5.57 -3.52 -11.30
C SER A 444 -7.01 -4.04 -11.24
N ALA A 445 -7.57 -4.13 -10.02
CA ALA A 445 -8.99 -4.31 -9.80
C ALA A 445 -9.67 -2.92 -9.77
N ILE A 446 -10.60 -2.68 -10.69
CA ILE A 446 -11.33 -1.41 -10.81
C ILE A 446 -12.82 -1.75 -10.80
N ASP A 447 -13.56 -1.28 -9.79
CA ASP A 447 -15.02 -1.31 -9.79
C ASP A 447 -15.52 0.09 -10.13
N LEU A 448 -16.05 0.27 -11.34
CA LEU A 448 -16.56 1.56 -11.80
C LEU A 448 -17.99 1.73 -11.25
N MET A 449 -18.22 2.75 -10.43
CA MET A 449 -19.46 2.95 -9.68
C MET A 449 -20.63 3.42 -10.58
N PRO A 450 -21.90 3.34 -10.13
CA PRO A 450 -23.05 3.78 -10.91
C PRO A 450 -22.92 5.22 -11.40
N GLY A 451 -23.06 5.45 -12.71
CA GLY A 451 -22.91 6.78 -13.32
C GLY A 451 -21.48 7.34 -13.35
N GLU A 452 -20.48 6.57 -12.93
CA GLU A 452 -19.09 7.01 -12.81
C GLU A 452 -18.35 6.99 -14.15
N LEU A 453 -17.54 8.03 -14.38
CA LEU A 453 -16.72 8.23 -15.56
C LEU A 453 -15.24 8.41 -15.18
N ARG A 454 -14.31 7.95 -16.04
CA ARG A 454 -12.87 8.19 -15.94
C ARG A 454 -12.20 8.45 -17.29
N ILE A 455 -11.11 9.23 -17.29
CA ILE A 455 -10.35 9.71 -18.47
C ILE A 455 -8.84 9.47 -18.23
N LEU A 456 -8.24 8.54 -18.97
CA LEU A 456 -6.86 8.05 -18.78
C LEU A 456 -5.96 8.47 -19.97
N ALA A 457 -4.64 8.70 -19.82
CA ALA A 457 -3.73 9.10 -20.92
C ALA A 457 -2.27 8.55 -20.84
N ALA A 458 -1.55 8.35 -21.97
CA ALA A 458 -0.20 7.70 -22.05
C ALA A 458 0.77 8.16 -23.19
N SER A 459 2.08 7.79 -23.12
CA SER A 459 3.20 8.04 -24.10
C SER A 459 4.41 7.02 -24.00
N ALA A 460 5.43 6.98 -24.91
CA ALA A 460 6.43 5.86 -25.18
C ALA A 460 7.94 5.96 -24.63
N GLN A 461 8.85 4.92 -24.72
CA GLN A 461 10.21 4.76 -24.00
C GLN A 461 11.46 3.93 -24.64
N GLU A 462 12.66 3.75 -23.95
CA GLU A 462 14.07 3.22 -24.39
C GLU A 462 14.91 2.14 -23.47
N VAL A 463 16.26 1.77 -23.63
CA VAL A 463 17.04 0.48 -23.10
C VAL A 463 18.64 0.48 -22.72
N ALA A 464 19.36 -0.60 -22.15
CA ALA A 464 20.80 -0.67 -21.53
C ALA A 464 21.83 -1.96 -21.63
N ARG A 465 23.02 -2.12 -20.87
CA ARG A 465 24.23 -3.13 -21.01
C ARG A 465 25.17 -3.62 -19.75
N LEU A 466 26.36 -4.37 -19.87
CA LEU A 466 27.16 -5.25 -18.83
C LEU A 466 28.81 -5.45 -18.84
N PRO A 467 29.58 -6.19 -17.90
CA PRO A 467 31.11 -6.22 -17.59
C PRO A 467 32.03 -7.57 -17.33
N GLU A 468 33.30 -7.57 -16.72
CA GLU A 468 34.49 -8.62 -16.70
C GLU A 468 35.30 -9.08 -15.34
N ARG A 469 36.41 -9.95 -15.35
CA ARG A 469 37.21 -10.65 -14.19
C ARG A 469 38.81 -10.92 -14.31
N GLY A 470 39.55 -11.51 -13.30
CA GLY A 470 41.08 -11.64 -13.16
C GLY A 470 41.85 -13.01 -12.80
N THR A 471 43.10 -13.02 -12.22
CA THR A 471 44.17 -14.13 -12.19
C THR A 471 44.35 -15.00 -10.88
N PRO A 472 44.84 -16.29 -10.89
CA PRO A 472 44.89 -17.23 -9.73
C PRO A 472 46.26 -17.48 -9.04
N ASP A 473 46.26 -17.97 -7.78
CA ASP A 473 47.44 -18.17 -6.89
C ASP A 473 47.58 -19.54 -6.15
N GLY A 474 46.49 -20.29 -5.93
CA GLY A 474 46.50 -21.58 -5.23
C GLY A 474 46.05 -21.54 -3.76
N GLU A 475 45.53 -20.41 -3.28
CA GLU A 475 44.70 -20.39 -2.06
C GLU A 475 43.37 -21.13 -2.30
N GLY A 476 42.65 -21.50 -1.22
CA GLY A 476 41.33 -22.14 -1.33
C GLY A 476 41.34 -23.65 -1.60
N ARG A 477 42.46 -24.34 -1.37
CA ARG A 477 42.58 -25.80 -1.62
C ARG A 477 41.79 -26.68 -0.64
N VAL A 478 41.66 -26.26 0.62
CA VAL A 478 40.87 -27.01 1.61
C VAL A 478 39.43 -26.51 1.52
N VAL A 479 38.51 -27.38 1.11
CA VAL A 479 37.10 -27.02 0.93
C VAL A 479 36.45 -26.82 2.29
N ILE A 480 35.65 -25.77 2.41
CA ILE A 480 34.77 -25.52 3.56
C ILE A 480 33.38 -25.22 2.99
N GLU A 481 32.44 -26.14 3.19
CA GLU A 481 31.05 -26.01 2.72
C GLU A 481 30.04 -26.52 3.75
N ALA A 482 28.75 -26.43 3.42
CA ALA A 482 27.62 -26.84 4.28
C ALA A 482 27.71 -26.31 5.74
N VAL A 483 28.17 -25.06 5.88
CA VAL A 483 28.35 -24.39 7.17
C VAL A 483 27.00 -24.23 7.86
N SER A 484 26.93 -24.61 9.14
CA SER A 484 25.72 -24.57 9.94
C SER A 484 26.03 -24.07 11.37
N PRO A 485 25.20 -23.19 11.94
CA PRO A 485 23.98 -22.63 11.36
C PRO A 485 24.27 -21.40 10.48
N GLU A 486 23.69 -21.36 9.28
CA GLU A 486 23.73 -20.23 8.35
C GLU A 486 22.33 -19.91 7.84
N LEU A 487 21.94 -18.61 7.80
CA LEU A 487 20.62 -18.18 7.36
C LEU A 487 20.71 -17.19 6.20
N ASP A 488 19.95 -17.47 5.13
CA ASP A 488 19.80 -16.63 3.93
C ASP A 488 21.12 -16.25 3.24
N GLY A 489 22.11 -17.15 3.21
CA GLY A 489 23.44 -16.88 2.65
C GLY A 489 24.28 -15.94 3.54
N GLY A 490 24.19 -16.13 4.86
CA GLY A 490 24.83 -15.28 5.87
C GLY A 490 24.20 -13.90 6.08
N ARG A 491 23.08 -13.58 5.42
CA ARG A 491 22.42 -12.26 5.53
C ARG A 491 21.63 -12.07 6.82
N SER A 492 21.20 -13.14 7.47
CA SER A 492 20.33 -13.10 8.64
C SER A 492 21.04 -13.69 9.87
N PRO A 493 20.94 -13.06 11.05
CA PRO A 493 21.58 -13.57 12.26
C PRO A 493 20.82 -14.75 12.87
N VAL A 494 21.58 -15.74 13.33
CA VAL A 494 21.07 -16.74 14.28
C VAL A 494 21.00 -16.14 15.68
N LYS A 495 20.11 -16.66 16.52
CA LYS A 495 19.77 -16.08 17.83
C LYS A 495 19.98 -17.06 18.96
N ARG A 496 20.62 -16.58 20.02
CA ARG A 496 20.96 -17.31 21.24
C ARG A 496 20.68 -16.43 22.45
N ILE A 497 21.00 -16.91 23.64
CA ILE A 497 21.06 -16.10 24.86
C ILE A 497 22.47 -16.13 25.47
N VAL A 498 22.79 -15.12 26.28
CA VAL A 498 24.04 -15.07 27.04
C VAL A 498 24.20 -16.33 27.89
N GLY A 499 25.41 -16.90 27.90
CA GLY A 499 25.75 -18.13 28.61
C GLY A 499 25.60 -19.41 27.78
N GLU A 500 24.96 -19.37 26.61
CA GLU A 500 24.99 -20.49 25.66
C GLU A 500 26.34 -20.61 24.95
N SER A 501 26.64 -21.82 24.47
CA SER A 501 27.70 -22.06 23.49
C SER A 501 27.07 -22.31 22.12
N LEU A 502 27.51 -21.58 21.09
CA LEU A 502 27.07 -21.83 19.72
C LEU A 502 27.87 -22.99 19.14
N ARG A 503 27.22 -24.14 18.98
CA ARG A 503 27.73 -25.24 18.14
C ARG A 503 27.74 -24.79 16.69
N VAL A 504 28.88 -24.97 16.01
CA VAL A 504 29.07 -24.72 14.59
C VAL A 504 29.58 -25.99 13.94
N GLU A 505 29.10 -26.28 12.75
CA GLU A 505 29.47 -27.44 11.95
C GLU A 505 29.74 -27.05 10.50
N ALA A 506 30.57 -27.82 9.81
CA ALA A 506 30.79 -27.70 8.37
C ALA A 506 31.34 -29.01 7.79
N ASP A 507 31.23 -29.14 6.48
CA ASP A 507 31.89 -30.19 5.73
C ASP A 507 33.26 -29.65 5.28
N ILE A 508 34.33 -30.30 5.73
CA ILE A 508 35.71 -29.80 5.56
C ILE A 508 36.61 -30.95 5.10
N PHE A 509 37.10 -30.82 3.87
CA PHE A 509 37.91 -31.84 3.19
C PHE A 509 38.94 -31.23 2.22
N SER A 510 39.84 -32.06 1.71
CA SER A 510 40.88 -31.69 0.74
C SER A 510 41.12 -32.85 -0.22
N ASP A 511 41.68 -32.58 -1.40
CA ASP A 511 42.27 -33.63 -2.21
C ASP A 511 43.49 -34.26 -1.51
N GLY A 512 43.78 -35.54 -1.81
CA GLY A 512 44.93 -36.27 -1.30
C GLY A 512 44.62 -37.19 -0.10
N HIS A 513 45.63 -37.41 0.75
CA HIS A 513 45.58 -38.34 1.90
C HIS A 513 46.21 -37.74 3.16
N GLU A 514 46.46 -36.44 3.19
CA GLU A 514 47.07 -35.76 4.33
C GLU A 514 46.03 -35.47 5.42
N ILE A 515 46.49 -35.29 6.66
CA ILE A 515 45.64 -34.86 7.76
C ILE A 515 45.38 -33.36 7.60
N ILE A 516 44.11 -32.98 7.75
CA ILE A 516 43.66 -31.59 7.84
C ILE A 516 43.23 -31.27 9.28
N ASP A 517 43.15 -29.99 9.60
CA ASP A 517 42.68 -29.49 10.89
C ASP A 517 41.89 -28.19 10.67
N ALA A 518 40.99 -27.84 11.60
CA ALA A 518 40.05 -26.74 11.43
C ALA A 518 39.72 -26.02 12.75
N ALA A 519 39.35 -24.74 12.64
CA ALA A 519 38.93 -23.92 13.76
C ALA A 519 37.84 -22.90 13.38
N ILE A 520 37.02 -22.56 14.36
CA ILE A 520 36.07 -21.46 14.31
C ILE A 520 36.82 -20.19 14.71
N LEU A 521 36.72 -19.15 13.89
CA LEU A 521 37.08 -17.79 14.29
C LEU A 521 35.80 -17.06 14.72
N SER A 522 35.76 -16.58 15.95
CA SER A 522 34.62 -15.81 16.50
C SER A 522 35.06 -14.46 17.07
N ARG A 523 34.16 -13.46 17.06
CA ARG A 523 34.39 -12.16 17.71
C ARG A 523 33.07 -11.47 18.05
N VAL A 524 33.13 -10.44 18.88
CA VAL A 524 32.05 -9.45 18.98
C VAL A 524 32.13 -8.52 17.77
N ALA A 525 31.00 -8.19 17.15
CA ALA A 525 30.94 -7.31 15.99
C ALA A 525 31.59 -5.95 16.31
N GLY A 526 32.46 -5.47 15.41
CA GLY A 526 33.27 -4.26 15.64
C GLY A 526 34.57 -4.45 16.43
N SER A 527 34.91 -5.67 16.87
CA SER A 527 36.22 -6.01 17.45
C SER A 527 37.25 -6.36 16.37
N ASP A 528 38.50 -5.93 16.52
CA ASP A 528 39.60 -6.34 15.63
C ASP A 528 40.13 -7.75 15.95
N ALA A 529 40.11 -8.14 17.24
CA ALA A 529 40.62 -9.42 17.70
C ALA A 529 39.63 -10.56 17.42
N TRP A 530 40.12 -11.61 16.76
CA TRP A 530 39.43 -12.89 16.61
C TRP A 530 39.85 -13.84 17.74
N ARG A 531 38.86 -14.50 18.33
CA ARG A 531 39.01 -15.70 19.16
C ARG A 531 39.03 -16.92 18.24
N GLU A 532 39.85 -17.92 18.57
CA GLU A 532 39.92 -19.18 17.85
C GLU A 532 39.51 -20.34 18.78
N ASP A 533 38.49 -21.10 18.39
CA ASP A 533 38.04 -22.31 19.09
C ASP A 533 38.17 -23.52 18.12
N PRO A 534 38.77 -24.65 18.53
CA PRO A 534 39.06 -25.76 17.62
C PRO A 534 37.79 -26.51 17.20
N MET A 535 37.82 -27.09 15.99
CA MET A 535 36.83 -28.08 15.55
C MET A 535 37.39 -29.48 15.71
N VAL A 536 36.49 -30.47 15.83
CA VAL A 536 36.81 -31.90 15.83
C VAL A 536 36.09 -32.59 14.68
N PHE A 537 36.78 -33.52 14.03
CA PHE A 537 36.18 -34.45 13.09
C PHE A 537 35.12 -35.31 13.79
N VAL A 538 33.94 -35.44 13.17
CA VAL A 538 32.82 -36.25 13.66
C VAL A 538 32.79 -37.56 12.88
N ASP A 539 32.33 -37.50 11.62
CA ASP A 539 32.27 -38.59 10.66
C ASP A 539 32.14 -38.02 9.23
N ASN A 540 32.50 -38.79 8.19
CA ASN A 540 32.30 -38.44 6.77
C ASN A 540 32.59 -36.96 6.42
N ASP A 541 33.80 -36.48 6.73
CA ASP A 541 34.27 -35.10 6.52
C ASP A 541 33.45 -33.99 7.20
N ARG A 542 32.52 -34.35 8.10
CA ARG A 542 31.81 -33.43 8.99
C ARG A 542 32.70 -33.06 10.16
N TRP A 543 32.84 -31.76 10.40
CA TRP A 543 33.53 -31.21 11.56
C TRP A 543 32.55 -30.43 12.43
N ALA A 544 32.76 -30.47 13.75
CA ALA A 544 31.98 -29.71 14.72
C ALA A 544 32.89 -29.01 15.73
N GLY A 545 32.56 -27.78 16.10
CA GLY A 545 33.17 -27.06 17.21
C GLY A 545 32.13 -26.23 17.94
N HIS A 546 32.55 -25.47 18.95
CA HIS A 546 31.65 -24.52 19.62
C HIS A 546 32.40 -23.32 20.20
N PHE A 547 31.73 -22.18 20.34
CA PHE A 547 32.25 -21.02 21.06
C PHE A 547 31.20 -20.39 21.99
N PRO A 548 31.59 -19.90 23.19
CA PRO A 548 30.67 -19.36 24.19
C PRO A 548 30.24 -17.92 23.87
N LEU A 549 29.01 -17.59 24.26
CA LEU A 549 28.40 -16.27 24.12
C LEU A 549 28.38 -15.57 25.49
N GLU A 550 29.52 -15.01 25.84
CA GLU A 550 29.86 -14.55 27.21
C GLU A 550 29.14 -13.27 27.67
N ARG A 551 28.58 -12.46 26.75
CA ARG A 551 27.87 -11.21 27.08
C ARG A 551 26.76 -10.90 26.07
N ASN A 552 25.82 -10.02 26.45
CA ASN A 552 24.77 -9.58 25.55
C ASN A 552 25.38 -8.67 24.47
N ALA A 553 25.44 -9.17 23.23
CA ALA A 553 26.07 -8.50 22.10
C ALA A 553 25.70 -9.17 20.76
N ARG A 554 26.04 -8.48 19.66
CA ARG A 554 26.16 -9.08 18.33
C ARG A 554 27.56 -9.68 18.16
N TYR A 555 27.61 -10.91 17.69
CA TYR A 555 28.84 -11.64 17.39
C TYR A 555 28.91 -11.93 15.89
N GLU A 556 30.12 -12.22 15.42
CA GLU A 556 30.43 -12.66 14.07
C GLU A 556 31.32 -13.90 14.16
N PHE A 557 31.09 -14.89 13.28
CA PHE A 557 32.00 -16.02 13.14
C PHE A 557 32.28 -16.38 11.68
N THR A 558 33.35 -17.14 11.48
CA THR A 558 33.73 -17.76 10.20
C THR A 558 34.59 -18.99 10.50
N LEU A 559 34.96 -19.76 9.49
CA LEU A 559 35.76 -20.97 9.64
C LEU A 559 37.11 -20.83 8.92
N ILE A 560 38.12 -21.48 9.47
CA ILE A 560 39.40 -21.72 8.82
C ILE A 560 39.75 -23.21 8.85
N ALA A 561 40.35 -23.69 7.77
CA ALA A 561 40.83 -25.06 7.64
C ALA A 561 42.17 -25.10 6.92
N TRP A 562 43.05 -26.03 7.29
CA TRP A 562 44.41 -26.13 6.76
C TRP A 562 44.92 -27.57 6.78
N ARG A 563 45.99 -27.85 6.04
CA ARG A 563 46.71 -29.13 6.10
C ARG A 563 47.66 -29.16 7.29
N ASP A 564 47.56 -30.19 8.14
CA ASP A 564 48.47 -30.46 9.25
C ASP A 564 49.61 -31.39 8.78
N ALA A 565 50.70 -30.77 8.33
CA ALA A 565 51.89 -31.48 7.86
C ALA A 565 52.56 -32.32 8.96
N PHE A 566 52.51 -31.87 10.22
CA PHE A 566 53.15 -32.57 11.33
C PHE A 566 52.39 -33.84 11.73
N SER A 567 51.06 -33.75 11.91
CA SER A 567 50.25 -34.95 12.18
C SER A 567 50.27 -35.94 11.01
N SER A 568 50.31 -35.46 9.77
CA SER A 568 50.51 -36.33 8.58
C SER A 568 51.82 -37.10 8.67
N TRP A 569 52.94 -36.40 8.96
CA TRP A 569 54.26 -37.00 9.14
C TRP A 569 54.30 -38.02 10.30
N VAL A 570 53.72 -37.69 11.46
CA VAL A 570 53.65 -38.62 12.62
C VAL A 570 52.94 -39.92 12.23
N ARG A 571 51.76 -39.82 11.59
CA ARG A 571 50.96 -40.98 11.15
C ARG A 571 51.76 -41.90 10.24
N ASP A 572 52.42 -41.35 9.24
CA ASP A 572 53.07 -42.14 8.20
C ASP A 572 54.44 -42.69 8.65
N THR A 573 55.16 -41.95 9.49
CA THR A 573 56.39 -42.42 10.15
C THR A 573 56.09 -43.58 11.12
N LEU A 574 55.02 -43.51 11.91
CA LEU A 574 54.61 -44.59 12.79
C LEU A 574 54.24 -45.87 12.02
N LYS A 575 53.54 -45.75 10.88
CA LYS A 575 53.24 -46.89 9.99
C LYS A 575 54.52 -47.53 9.43
N LYS A 576 55.46 -46.73 8.93
CA LYS A 576 56.76 -47.21 8.41
C LYS A 576 57.57 -47.92 9.51
N ARG A 577 57.64 -47.34 10.71
CA ARG A 577 58.31 -47.93 11.89
C ARG A 577 57.68 -49.26 12.29
N ALA A 578 56.34 -49.36 12.32
CA ALA A 578 55.63 -50.60 12.63
C ALA A 578 55.83 -51.69 11.56
N ALA A 579 56.05 -51.31 10.30
CA ALA A 579 56.37 -52.22 9.21
C ALA A 579 57.85 -52.66 9.15
N GLY A 580 58.71 -52.19 10.07
CA GLY A 580 60.13 -52.52 10.10
C GLY A 580 60.96 -51.85 8.99
N VAL A 581 60.44 -50.78 8.38
CA VAL A 581 61.17 -49.97 7.40
C VAL A 581 62.16 -49.05 8.13
N ASP A 582 63.32 -48.78 7.52
CA ASP A 582 64.25 -47.77 8.01
C ASP A 582 63.58 -46.37 7.96
N VAL A 583 63.48 -45.72 9.12
CA VAL A 583 62.86 -44.39 9.30
C VAL A 583 63.88 -43.28 9.58
N ARG A 584 65.16 -43.49 9.22
CA ARG A 584 66.22 -42.49 9.39
C ARG A 584 65.92 -41.18 8.66
N LEU A 585 65.37 -41.24 7.44
CA LEU A 585 65.03 -40.06 6.64
C LEU A 585 63.84 -39.31 7.25
N GLU A 586 62.78 -40.02 7.57
CA GLU A 586 61.58 -39.49 8.21
C GLU A 586 61.92 -38.82 9.55
N THR A 587 62.87 -39.37 10.31
CA THR A 587 63.35 -38.74 11.55
C THR A 587 64.00 -37.38 11.29
N ILE A 588 64.76 -37.23 10.20
CA ILE A 588 65.38 -35.95 9.78
C ILE A 588 64.29 -34.95 9.34
N GLU A 589 63.27 -35.41 8.60
CA GLU A 589 62.09 -34.60 8.23
C GLU A 589 61.34 -34.11 9.48
N GLY A 590 61.17 -34.98 10.48
CA GLY A 590 60.57 -34.64 11.78
C GLY A 590 61.34 -33.54 12.51
N VAL A 591 62.67 -33.65 12.60
CA VAL A 591 63.52 -32.61 13.20
C VAL A 591 63.36 -31.27 12.45
N ALA A 592 63.26 -31.30 11.12
CA ALA A 592 63.01 -30.08 10.33
C ALA A 592 61.63 -29.46 10.63
N LEU A 593 60.57 -30.26 10.75
CA LEU A 593 59.23 -29.79 11.15
C LEU A 593 59.22 -29.17 12.55
N VAL A 594 59.94 -29.75 13.51
CA VAL A 594 60.14 -29.14 14.84
C VAL A 594 60.90 -27.81 14.74
N GLY A 595 61.89 -27.73 13.86
CA GLY A 595 62.62 -26.49 13.56
C GLY A 595 61.73 -25.37 13.02
N THR A 596 60.84 -25.69 12.07
CA THR A 596 59.84 -24.76 11.53
C THR A 596 58.87 -24.31 12.61
N ALA A 597 58.31 -25.22 13.40
CA ALA A 597 57.42 -24.89 14.52
C ALA A 597 58.12 -24.00 15.57
N ALA A 598 59.39 -24.26 15.87
CA ALA A 598 60.21 -23.42 16.77
C ALA A 598 60.51 -22.03 16.19
N SER A 599 60.51 -21.87 14.86
CA SER A 599 60.64 -20.57 14.18
C SER A 599 59.33 -19.78 14.28
N LEU A 600 58.20 -20.42 13.96
CA LEU A 600 56.85 -19.82 14.05
C LEU A 600 56.45 -19.47 15.48
N ALA A 601 56.85 -20.29 16.47
CA ALA A 601 56.64 -19.97 17.88
C ALA A 601 57.49 -18.75 18.31
N ARG A 602 58.72 -18.60 17.79
CA ARG A 602 59.58 -17.44 18.09
C ARG A 602 59.03 -16.11 17.57
N THR A 603 58.36 -16.09 16.43
CA THR A 603 57.70 -14.86 15.92
C THR A 603 56.44 -14.49 16.71
N ARG A 604 55.75 -15.47 17.30
CA ARG A 604 54.59 -15.27 18.19
C ARG A 604 54.97 -14.94 19.64
N GLY A 605 56.11 -15.46 20.11
CA GLY A 605 56.63 -15.27 21.48
C GLY A 605 55.98 -16.18 22.54
N GLY A 606 56.47 -16.07 23.78
CA GLY A 606 55.92 -16.76 24.95
C GLY A 606 56.51 -18.15 25.24
N ARG A 607 55.93 -18.82 26.26
CA ARG A 607 56.45 -20.08 26.87
C ARG A 607 56.62 -21.24 25.88
N ASP A 608 55.87 -21.27 24.78
CA ASP A 608 56.01 -22.30 23.76
C ASP A 608 57.30 -22.14 22.95
N ALA A 609 57.75 -20.90 22.70
CA ALA A 609 59.01 -20.64 22.00
C ALA A 609 60.22 -21.13 22.79
N GLU A 610 60.21 -20.94 24.11
CA GLU A 610 61.25 -21.44 25.04
C GLU A 610 61.28 -22.97 25.07
N ARG A 611 60.12 -23.62 25.21
CA ARG A 611 60.01 -25.09 25.25
C ARG A 611 60.38 -25.73 23.92
N LEU A 612 60.02 -25.12 22.79
CA LEU A 612 60.43 -25.58 21.45
C LEU A 612 61.92 -25.36 21.21
N ALA A 613 62.51 -24.25 21.68
CA ALA A 613 63.95 -24.05 21.61
C ALA A 613 64.72 -25.09 22.44
N ALA A 614 64.23 -25.43 23.63
CA ALA A 614 64.79 -26.51 24.44
C ALA A 614 64.65 -27.90 23.78
N LEU A 615 63.51 -28.18 23.12
CA LEU A 615 63.32 -29.41 22.35
C LEU A 615 64.30 -29.49 21.16
N VAL A 616 64.46 -28.40 20.40
CA VAL A 616 65.44 -28.33 19.29
C VAL A 616 66.87 -28.56 19.81
N ALA A 617 67.26 -27.96 20.93
CA ALA A 617 68.57 -28.18 21.54
C ALA A 617 68.77 -29.63 22.01
N ALA A 618 67.73 -30.27 22.58
CA ALA A 618 67.77 -31.67 22.97
C ALA A 618 67.88 -32.62 21.77
N LEU A 619 67.18 -32.33 20.66
CA LEU A 619 67.28 -33.10 19.41
C LEU A 619 68.67 -32.96 18.77
N ALA A 620 69.30 -31.79 18.85
CA ALA A 620 70.64 -31.53 18.32
C ALA A 620 71.77 -32.21 19.13
N ALA A 621 71.49 -32.69 20.34
CA ALA A 621 72.44 -33.45 21.17
C ALA A 621 72.48 -34.96 20.85
N GLU A 622 71.49 -35.46 20.10
CA GLU A 622 71.40 -36.85 19.65
C GLU A 622 72.00 -37.04 18.24
N GLU A 623 72.33 -38.27 17.84
CA GLU A 623 72.80 -38.54 16.48
C GLU A 623 71.68 -38.26 15.43
N THR A 624 72.04 -37.59 14.35
CA THR A 624 71.12 -37.26 13.23
C THR A 624 70.45 -38.49 12.64
N GLY A 625 69.11 -38.51 12.66
CA GLY A 625 68.29 -39.61 12.16
C GLY A 625 68.21 -40.82 13.08
N SER A 626 68.59 -40.68 14.36
CA SER A 626 68.55 -41.77 15.35
C SER A 626 67.16 -42.00 15.95
N ALA A 627 66.93 -43.21 16.46
CA ALA A 627 65.72 -43.54 17.21
C ALA A 627 65.49 -42.61 18.42
N ALA A 628 66.56 -42.13 19.07
CA ALA A 628 66.48 -41.19 20.18
C ALA A 628 65.92 -39.81 19.76
N GLN A 629 66.25 -39.32 18.56
CA GLN A 629 65.58 -38.12 18.01
C GLN A 629 64.09 -38.39 17.77
N LEU A 630 63.76 -39.52 17.15
CA LEU A 630 62.37 -39.86 16.83
C LEU A 630 61.50 -39.99 18.09
N ASP A 631 61.96 -40.71 19.11
CA ASP A 631 61.22 -40.90 20.35
C ASP A 631 61.06 -39.60 21.15
N ARG A 632 62.02 -38.66 21.06
CA ARG A 632 61.88 -37.29 21.63
C ARG A 632 60.81 -36.45 20.90
N ILE A 633 60.62 -36.63 19.59
CA ILE A 633 59.56 -35.93 18.83
C ILE A 633 58.19 -36.56 19.14
N LEU A 634 58.15 -37.90 19.22
CA LEU A 634 56.93 -38.68 19.46
C LEU A 634 56.49 -38.71 20.93
N ASP A 635 57.27 -38.13 21.86
CA ASP A 635 56.82 -37.89 23.22
C ASP A 635 55.47 -37.13 23.24
N PRO A 636 54.47 -37.55 24.04
CA PRO A 636 53.13 -36.94 24.01
C PRO A 636 53.08 -35.46 24.37
N GLU A 637 54.03 -34.94 25.15
CA GLU A 637 54.12 -33.51 25.47
C GLU A 637 54.77 -32.75 24.32
N ALA A 638 55.88 -33.27 23.78
CA ALA A 638 56.58 -32.70 22.63
C ALA A 638 55.68 -32.64 21.38
N SER A 639 55.01 -33.73 21.02
CA SER A 639 54.13 -33.81 19.85
C SER A 639 52.96 -32.82 19.92
N ARG A 640 52.35 -32.61 21.10
CA ARG A 640 51.30 -31.59 21.29
C ARG A 640 51.84 -30.17 21.14
N LEU A 641 53.02 -29.90 21.70
CA LEU A 641 53.68 -28.60 21.63
C LEU A 641 54.06 -28.24 20.18
N VAL A 642 54.56 -29.21 19.42
CA VAL A 642 54.89 -29.04 17.99
C VAL A 642 53.62 -28.83 17.18
N ARG A 643 52.59 -29.69 17.31
CA ARG A 643 51.33 -29.57 16.56
C ARG A 643 50.68 -28.19 16.72
N ARG A 644 50.59 -27.66 17.95
CA ARG A 644 50.01 -26.31 18.20
C ARG A 644 50.78 -25.17 17.51
N ASN A 645 52.07 -25.37 17.24
CA ASN A 645 52.95 -24.35 16.65
C ASN A 645 53.38 -24.67 15.22
N ALA A 646 52.81 -25.72 14.62
CA ALA A 646 53.09 -26.13 13.24
C ALA A 646 52.57 -25.09 12.23
N GLU A 647 53.07 -25.19 11.00
CA GLU A 647 52.65 -24.37 9.89
C GLU A 647 51.24 -24.75 9.41
N ARG A 648 50.41 -23.75 9.07
CA ARG A 648 49.06 -23.94 8.53
C ARG A 648 49.11 -23.87 7.00
N VAL A 649 49.40 -25.01 6.36
CA VAL A 649 49.64 -25.08 4.91
C VAL A 649 48.32 -25.02 4.14
N ASN A 650 48.28 -24.22 3.06
CA ASN A 650 47.10 -23.94 2.23
C ASN A 650 45.84 -23.55 3.03
N LEU A 651 46.00 -22.71 4.06
CA LEU A 651 44.89 -22.23 4.87
C LEU A 651 43.79 -21.64 3.99
N THR A 652 42.58 -22.16 4.13
CA THR A 652 41.37 -21.65 3.49
C THR A 652 40.46 -21.06 4.55
N ARG A 653 39.81 -19.94 4.22
CA ARG A 653 38.84 -19.24 5.08
C ARG A 653 37.49 -19.25 4.39
N TYR A 654 36.43 -19.54 5.13
CA TYR A 654 35.07 -19.43 4.62
C TYR A 654 34.78 -17.96 4.23
N PRO A 655 34.36 -17.66 2.98
CA PRO A 655 34.30 -16.27 2.49
C PRO A 655 33.20 -15.44 3.14
N VAL A 656 32.22 -16.07 3.79
CA VAL A 656 31.14 -15.39 4.50
C VAL A 656 31.52 -15.21 5.98
N THR A 657 31.19 -14.04 6.53
CA THR A 657 31.23 -13.78 7.97
C THR A 657 29.79 -13.80 8.48
N LEU A 658 29.48 -14.77 9.35
CA LEU A 658 28.13 -15.13 9.76
C LEU A 658 27.74 -14.40 11.05
N PRO A 659 26.62 -13.64 11.06
CA PRO A 659 26.21 -12.87 12.24
C PRO A 659 25.42 -13.71 13.24
N VAL A 660 25.57 -13.38 14.53
CA VAL A 660 24.92 -14.03 15.67
C VAL A 660 24.43 -12.95 16.64
N ILE A 661 23.25 -13.10 17.22
CA ILE A 661 22.76 -12.24 18.32
C ILE A 661 22.66 -13.10 19.59
N ALA A 662 23.36 -12.69 20.64
CA ALA A 662 23.22 -13.27 21.98
C ALA A 662 22.45 -12.29 22.87
N ASP A 663 21.13 -12.46 23.01
CA ASP A 663 20.30 -11.57 23.84
C ASP A 663 20.32 -11.98 25.33
N ARG A 664 19.83 -11.11 26.21
CA ARG A 664 19.52 -11.48 27.61
C ARG A 664 18.35 -12.48 27.70
N LEU A 665 18.29 -13.25 28.80
CA LEU A 665 17.29 -14.33 29.01
C LEU A 665 15.83 -13.90 28.75
N ALA A 666 15.44 -12.68 29.15
CA ALA A 666 14.08 -12.15 28.95
C ALA A 666 13.57 -12.20 27.50
N ALA A 667 14.48 -12.14 26.52
CA ALA A 667 14.14 -12.28 25.10
C ALA A 667 13.61 -13.68 24.75
N ARG A 668 14.05 -14.73 25.47
CA ARG A 668 13.56 -16.12 25.33
C ARG A 668 12.54 -16.52 26.40
N PHE A 669 12.65 -16.03 27.62
CA PHE A 669 11.78 -16.42 28.73
C PHE A 669 11.24 -15.19 29.48
N SER A 670 9.94 -14.94 29.37
CA SER A 670 9.21 -13.90 30.10
C SER A 670 7.71 -14.19 30.13
N ALA A 671 7.02 -13.73 31.17
CA ALA A 671 5.57 -13.69 31.25
C ALA A 671 5.07 -12.23 31.16
N TRP A 672 4.14 -11.96 30.24
CA TRP A 672 3.66 -10.63 29.91
C TRP A 672 2.22 -10.38 30.38
N TYR A 673 1.97 -9.20 30.94
CA TYR A 673 0.65 -8.75 31.36
C TYR A 673 0.34 -7.39 30.72
N GLU A 674 -0.66 -7.36 29.84
CA GLU A 674 -1.11 -6.14 29.16
C GLU A 674 -2.19 -5.43 29.97
N ILE A 675 -1.95 -4.15 30.30
CA ILE A 675 -2.89 -3.28 31.01
C ILE A 675 -3.08 -1.94 30.31
N PHE A 676 -4.24 -1.32 30.58
CA PHE A 676 -4.49 0.09 30.31
C PHE A 676 -4.24 0.89 31.59
N PRO A 677 -3.17 1.72 31.68
CA PRO A 677 -2.87 2.53 32.87
C PRO A 677 -4.06 3.39 33.35
N ARG A 678 -4.83 3.93 32.41
CA ARG A 678 -6.02 4.75 32.68
C ARG A 678 -7.15 4.03 33.45
N SER A 679 -7.22 2.70 33.38
CA SER A 679 -8.24 1.91 34.10
C SER A 679 -7.81 1.50 35.51
N GLN A 680 -6.56 1.77 35.91
CA GLN A 680 -6.02 1.28 37.19
C GLN A 680 -6.50 2.08 38.42
N SER A 681 -7.36 3.07 38.21
CA SER A 681 -8.02 3.86 39.26
C SER A 681 -8.94 3.04 40.17
N MET A 682 -9.40 1.87 39.71
CA MET A 682 -10.47 1.05 40.30
C MET A 682 -11.85 1.75 40.34
N ASP A 683 -12.04 2.81 39.56
CA ASP A 683 -13.30 3.58 39.48
C ASP A 683 -13.59 3.95 38.02
N VAL A 684 -14.73 3.50 37.49
CA VAL A 684 -15.16 3.77 36.10
C VAL A 684 -15.34 5.26 35.79
N ASN A 685 -15.44 6.11 36.81
CA ASN A 685 -15.62 7.56 36.67
C ASN A 685 -14.32 8.36 36.88
N ARG A 686 -13.20 7.70 37.24
CA ARG A 686 -11.91 8.36 37.49
C ARG A 686 -10.83 7.79 36.57
N HIS A 687 -10.17 8.66 35.80
CA HIS A 687 -8.97 8.27 35.06
C HIS A 687 -7.86 7.88 36.04
N GLY A 688 -7.16 6.78 35.77
CA GLY A 688 -6.00 6.32 36.53
C GLY A 688 -4.75 7.16 36.25
N THR A 689 -3.87 7.24 37.24
CA THR A 689 -2.54 7.87 37.18
C THR A 689 -1.44 6.82 37.18
N PHE A 690 -0.19 7.20 36.91
CA PHE A 690 0.95 6.31 37.14
C PHE A 690 1.06 5.86 38.61
N ASP A 691 0.65 6.68 39.59
CA ASP A 691 0.59 6.25 40.99
C ASP A 691 -0.57 5.27 41.29
N ASP A 692 -1.64 5.26 40.50
CA ASP A 692 -2.65 4.19 40.54
C ASP A 692 -2.05 2.87 40.04
N VAL A 693 -1.24 2.90 38.97
CA VAL A 693 -0.49 1.72 38.52
C VAL A 693 0.51 1.25 39.59
N ILE A 694 1.27 2.15 40.22
CA ILE A 694 2.19 1.82 41.33
C ILE A 694 1.45 1.09 42.45
N ARG A 695 0.24 1.54 42.81
CA ARG A 695 -0.61 0.89 43.83
C ARG A 695 -1.10 -0.51 43.43
N ARG A 696 -1.20 -0.82 42.14
CA ARG A 696 -1.54 -2.17 41.62
C ARG A 696 -0.35 -3.13 41.55
N LEU A 697 0.90 -2.64 41.51
CA LEU A 697 2.10 -3.48 41.32
C LEU A 697 2.22 -4.67 42.30
N PRO A 698 1.85 -4.57 43.60
CA PRO A 698 1.90 -5.72 44.51
C PRO A 698 1.02 -6.89 44.07
N GLU A 699 -0.21 -6.62 43.61
CA GLU A 699 -1.15 -7.65 43.15
C GLU A 699 -0.75 -8.23 41.79
N ILE A 700 -0.23 -7.40 40.88
CA ILE A 700 0.27 -7.86 39.58
C ILE A 700 1.53 -8.72 39.78
N ARG A 701 2.36 -8.38 40.78
CA ARG A 701 3.52 -9.18 41.16
C ARG A 701 3.11 -10.54 41.73
N GLU A 702 2.01 -10.64 42.47
CA GLU A 702 1.45 -11.89 42.95
C GLU A 702 1.02 -12.82 41.79
N LEU A 703 0.38 -12.27 40.74
CA LEU A 703 0.08 -13.02 39.51
C LEU A 703 1.34 -13.58 38.82
N GLY A 704 2.53 -13.07 39.17
CA GLY A 704 3.81 -13.67 38.86
C GLY A 704 4.43 -13.25 37.53
N PHE A 705 3.91 -12.21 36.88
CA PHE A 705 4.44 -11.69 35.62
C PHE A 705 5.83 -11.02 35.77
N ASP A 706 6.54 -10.91 34.65
CA ASP A 706 7.88 -10.31 34.55
C ASP A 706 7.89 -9.02 33.70
N VAL A 707 6.93 -8.89 32.77
CA VAL A 707 6.78 -7.72 31.89
C VAL A 707 5.38 -7.13 32.01
N LEU A 708 5.32 -5.85 32.37
CA LEU A 708 4.12 -5.01 32.31
C LEU A 708 4.09 -4.29 30.98
N TYR A 709 3.18 -4.71 30.10
CA TYR A 709 2.99 -4.10 28.79
C TYR A 709 1.88 -3.06 28.86
N PHE A 710 2.21 -1.82 28.53
CA PHE A 710 1.26 -0.72 28.44
C PHE A 710 0.94 -0.44 26.97
N THR A 711 -0.36 -0.36 26.67
CA THR A 711 -0.85 0.39 25.50
C THR A 711 -0.35 1.85 25.56
N PRO A 712 -0.38 2.62 24.45
CA PRO A 712 0.27 3.93 24.40
C PRO A 712 -0.12 4.86 25.55
N ILE A 713 0.89 5.48 26.18
CA ILE A 713 0.76 6.31 27.39
C ILE A 713 0.79 7.82 27.10
N HIS A 714 0.73 8.18 25.82
CA HIS A 714 0.88 9.54 25.32
C HIS A 714 -0.45 10.31 25.41
N PRO A 715 -0.46 11.65 25.26
CA PRO A 715 -1.69 12.43 25.15
C PRO A 715 -2.64 11.85 24.07
N VAL A 716 -3.95 11.84 24.32
CA VAL A 716 -4.94 11.24 23.40
C VAL A 716 -5.75 12.33 22.70
N GLY A 717 -5.86 12.20 21.38
CA GLY A 717 -6.60 13.12 20.52
C GLY A 717 -8.03 13.39 21.01
N ARG A 718 -8.51 14.61 20.79
CA ARG A 718 -9.88 15.08 21.06
C ARG A 718 -10.69 15.14 19.77
N THR A 719 -10.06 15.53 18.67
CA THR A 719 -10.66 15.53 17.33
C THR A 719 -10.98 14.10 16.88
N ASN A 720 -12.21 13.88 16.43
CA ASN A 720 -12.75 12.57 16.00
C ASN A 720 -12.55 11.42 16.99
N ARG A 721 -12.43 11.75 18.28
CA ARG A 721 -12.30 10.79 19.36
C ARG A 721 -13.44 9.77 19.31
N LYS A 722 -13.08 8.49 19.35
CA LYS A 722 -14.03 7.38 19.43
C LYS A 722 -14.67 7.28 20.81
N GLY A 723 -15.98 7.04 20.82
CA GLY A 723 -16.74 6.72 22.02
C GLY A 723 -16.75 5.23 22.34
N LYS A 724 -17.44 4.87 23.41
CA LYS A 724 -17.55 3.48 23.92
C LYS A 724 -18.01 2.52 22.83
N ASN A 725 -17.59 1.26 22.91
CA ASN A 725 -17.88 0.24 21.88
C ASN A 725 -17.45 0.64 20.45
N ASN A 726 -16.37 1.42 20.28
CA ASN A 726 -15.87 1.87 18.98
C ASN A 726 -16.89 2.74 18.21
N THR A 727 -17.72 3.52 18.92
CA THR A 727 -18.64 4.48 18.28
C THR A 727 -17.88 5.65 17.68
N LEU A 728 -18.38 6.18 16.57
CA LEU A 728 -17.74 7.26 15.81
C LEU A 728 -17.84 8.64 16.49
N THR A 729 -18.74 8.79 17.46
CA THR A 729 -18.97 10.03 18.19
C THR A 729 -18.76 9.76 19.68
N ALA A 730 -17.71 10.33 20.26
CA ALA A 730 -17.51 10.36 21.71
C ALA A 730 -18.56 11.24 22.41
N GLU A 731 -19.10 10.74 23.52
CA GLU A 731 -19.91 11.55 24.42
C GLU A 731 -19.02 12.38 25.39
N PRO A 732 -19.54 13.46 26.01
CA PRO A 732 -18.80 14.21 27.02
C PRO A 732 -18.36 13.31 28.19
N GLY A 733 -17.05 13.09 28.29
CA GLY A 733 -16.44 12.19 29.29
C GLY A 733 -15.82 10.91 28.71
N ASP A 734 -16.03 10.61 27.42
CA ASP A 734 -15.37 9.49 26.76
C ASP A 734 -13.86 9.72 26.60
N VAL A 735 -13.10 8.66 26.89
CA VAL A 735 -11.63 8.69 27.00
C VAL A 735 -10.89 8.39 25.70
N GLY A 736 -11.59 7.98 24.63
CA GLY A 736 -11.00 7.74 23.32
C GLY A 736 -10.18 6.46 23.21
N SER A 737 -9.61 6.22 22.02
CA SER A 737 -8.58 5.20 21.84
C SER A 737 -7.23 5.67 22.39
N VAL A 738 -6.58 4.86 23.22
CA VAL A 738 -5.17 5.09 23.62
C VAL A 738 -4.23 5.13 22.42
N TYR A 739 -4.59 4.42 21.34
CA TYR A 739 -3.84 4.40 20.10
C TYR A 739 -3.93 5.72 19.30
N ALA A 740 -4.81 6.65 19.70
CA ALA A 740 -4.92 8.02 19.17
C ALA A 740 -3.87 8.96 19.77
N VAL A 741 -2.60 8.60 19.57
CA VAL A 741 -1.42 9.27 20.11
C VAL A 741 -1.27 10.69 19.57
N GLY A 742 -1.25 11.68 20.46
CA GLY A 742 -1.00 13.08 20.16
C GLY A 742 -2.09 14.01 20.61
N ALA A 743 -1.70 15.13 21.19
CA ALA A 743 -2.56 16.29 21.42
C ALA A 743 -1.70 17.57 21.52
N ALA A 744 -2.32 18.72 21.79
CA ALA A 744 -1.61 19.98 22.02
C ALA A 744 -0.57 19.89 23.15
N GLU A 745 -0.76 18.96 24.09
CA GLU A 745 0.13 18.67 25.21
C GLU A 745 1.39 17.87 24.84
N GLY A 746 1.44 17.23 23.66
CA GLY A 746 2.62 16.51 23.18
C GLY A 746 2.34 15.28 22.31
N GLY A 747 3.42 14.62 21.89
CA GLY A 747 3.42 13.45 21.00
C GLY A 747 4.04 12.19 21.61
N HIS A 748 4.69 11.35 20.80
CA HIS A 748 5.35 10.09 21.22
C HIS A 748 6.47 10.23 22.28
N GLU A 749 6.96 11.44 22.56
CA GLU A 749 7.90 11.72 23.66
C GLU A 749 7.22 12.19 24.96
N ALA A 750 5.93 12.52 24.90
CA ALA A 750 5.17 13.04 26.03
C ALA A 750 4.37 11.92 26.72
N VAL A 751 3.87 12.21 27.91
CA VAL A 751 2.91 11.37 28.64
C VAL A 751 1.57 12.07 28.75
N HIS A 752 0.47 11.31 28.82
CA HIS A 752 -0.87 11.85 28.96
C HIS A 752 -0.99 12.67 30.27
N PRO A 753 -1.52 13.91 30.26
CA PRO A 753 -1.60 14.75 31.46
C PRO A 753 -2.31 14.06 32.64
N ASP A 754 -3.43 13.37 32.37
CA ASP A 754 -4.19 12.63 33.39
C ASP A 754 -3.47 11.36 33.91
N LEU A 755 -2.39 10.89 33.26
CA LEU A 755 -1.52 9.84 33.81
C LEU A 755 -0.47 10.44 34.77
N GLY A 756 -0.02 11.67 34.51
CA GLY A 756 0.98 12.40 35.30
C GLY A 756 2.05 13.06 34.43
N THR A 757 3.23 13.29 35.01
CA THR A 757 4.42 13.86 34.35
C THR A 757 5.43 12.80 33.94
N LEU A 758 6.45 13.18 33.16
CA LEU A 758 7.58 12.29 32.85
C LEU A 758 8.31 11.83 34.13
N GLN A 759 8.38 12.67 35.16
CA GLN A 759 8.97 12.30 36.45
C GLN A 759 8.10 11.28 37.22
N ASP A 760 6.78 11.32 37.03
CA ASP A 760 5.87 10.31 37.59
C ASP A 760 5.99 8.98 36.82
N PHE A 761 6.22 9.03 35.50
CA PHE A 761 6.54 7.83 34.72
C PHE A 761 7.91 7.23 35.11
N GLU A 762 8.96 8.04 35.29
CA GLU A 762 10.27 7.60 35.77
C GLU A 762 10.17 6.97 37.18
N ARG A 763 9.30 7.52 38.06
CA ARG A 763 8.96 6.91 39.35
C ARG A 763 8.27 5.55 39.19
N LEU A 764 7.35 5.41 38.23
CA LEU A 764 6.70 4.12 37.92
C LEU A 764 7.68 3.10 37.33
N VAL A 765 8.59 3.50 36.43
CA VAL A 765 9.67 2.63 35.92
C VAL A 765 10.52 2.11 37.08
N ALA A 766 10.95 3.00 37.99
CA ALA A 766 11.72 2.63 39.17
C ALA A 766 10.93 1.70 40.13
N ALA A 767 9.64 1.96 40.34
CA ALA A 767 8.77 1.13 41.17
C ALA A 767 8.55 -0.26 40.57
N SER A 768 8.26 -0.36 39.26
CA SER A 768 8.12 -1.64 38.55
C SER A 768 9.39 -2.48 38.68
N HIS A 769 10.57 -1.88 38.46
CA HIS A 769 11.85 -2.56 38.65
C HIS A 769 12.05 -3.01 40.11
N ALA A 770 11.64 -2.21 41.11
CA ALA A 770 11.71 -2.59 42.53
C ALA A 770 10.79 -3.78 42.88
N TYR A 771 9.65 -3.93 42.19
CA TYR A 771 8.79 -5.12 42.27
C TYR A 771 9.24 -6.27 41.36
N GLY A 772 10.32 -6.10 40.59
CA GLY A 772 10.89 -7.13 39.72
C GLY A 772 10.18 -7.31 38.37
N MET A 773 9.56 -6.23 37.86
CA MET A 773 8.89 -6.20 36.55
C MET A 773 9.51 -5.12 35.65
N GLU A 774 9.68 -5.43 34.37
CA GLU A 774 10.06 -4.45 33.34
C GLU A 774 8.82 -3.83 32.68
N ILE A 775 8.92 -2.58 32.25
CA ILE A 775 7.88 -1.94 31.44
C ILE A 775 8.19 -2.15 29.96
N ALA A 776 7.22 -2.72 29.25
CA ALA A 776 7.15 -2.68 27.79
C ALA A 776 6.20 -1.57 27.36
N LEU A 777 6.68 -0.62 26.56
CA LEU A 777 5.81 0.37 25.95
C LEU A 777 5.36 -0.10 24.57
N ASP A 778 4.10 0.18 24.25
CA ASP A 778 3.64 0.18 22.87
C ASP A 778 4.39 1.23 22.04
N PHE A 779 4.78 0.87 20.82
CA PHE A 779 5.35 1.78 19.83
C PHE A 779 4.50 1.83 18.56
N ALA A 780 3.30 2.42 18.69
CA ALA A 780 2.39 2.72 17.59
C ALA A 780 2.84 3.96 16.79
N ILE A 781 3.45 3.71 15.63
CA ILE A 781 3.87 4.77 14.71
C ILE A 781 2.66 5.26 13.89
N GLN A 782 1.87 6.11 14.54
CA GLN A 782 0.67 6.80 14.03
C GLN A 782 0.35 7.98 14.95
N CYS A 783 -0.47 8.93 14.49
CA CYS A 783 -0.76 10.18 15.18
C CYS A 783 -2.27 10.47 15.17
N SER A 784 -2.82 11.07 16.23
CA SER A 784 -4.14 11.71 16.17
C SER A 784 -4.10 12.98 15.32
N PRO A 785 -5.26 13.53 14.91
CA PRO A 785 -5.33 14.82 14.22
C PRO A 785 -4.74 15.99 15.04
N ASP A 786 -4.62 15.84 16.35
CA ASP A 786 -4.13 16.88 17.27
C ASP A 786 -2.63 16.72 17.60
N HIS A 787 -1.93 15.74 17.01
CA HIS A 787 -0.50 15.47 17.28
C HIS A 787 0.40 16.63 16.79
N PRO A 788 1.43 17.06 17.53
CA PRO A 788 2.28 18.20 17.14
C PRO A 788 2.94 18.07 15.76
N TRP A 789 3.31 16.84 15.35
CA TRP A 789 3.84 16.58 14.00
C TRP A 789 2.85 16.92 12.88
N ILE A 790 1.53 16.87 13.08
CA ILE A 790 0.54 17.30 12.06
C ILE A 790 0.79 18.77 11.65
N LYS A 791 1.18 19.61 12.61
CA LYS A 791 1.49 21.03 12.37
C LYS A 791 2.96 21.28 12.03
N ASN A 792 3.88 20.59 12.70
CA ASN A 792 5.32 20.86 12.62
C ASN A 792 6.00 20.12 11.47
N HIS A 793 5.47 18.95 11.12
CA HIS A 793 5.94 18.05 10.07
C HIS A 793 4.77 17.57 9.19
N PRO A 794 3.96 18.47 8.61
CA PRO A 794 2.84 18.08 7.74
C PRO A 794 3.30 17.19 6.58
N GLU A 795 4.57 17.30 6.15
CA GLU A 795 5.21 16.47 5.14
C GLU A 795 5.39 14.98 5.53
N TRP A 796 5.13 14.61 6.79
CA TRP A 796 5.13 13.22 7.24
C TRP A 796 3.76 12.55 7.12
N PHE A 797 2.69 13.27 6.74
CA PHE A 797 1.31 12.76 6.75
C PHE A 797 0.62 12.87 5.40
N GLU A 798 -0.38 12.01 5.21
CA GLU A 798 -1.23 12.04 4.03
C GLU A 798 -2.38 13.03 4.23
N TRP A 799 -2.30 14.16 3.53
CA TRP A 799 -3.36 15.16 3.46
C TRP A 799 -4.20 14.91 2.21
N ARG A 800 -5.52 14.91 2.38
CA ARG A 800 -6.47 14.85 1.26
C ARG A 800 -6.49 16.17 0.49
N PRO A 801 -6.94 16.18 -0.78
CA PRO A 801 -7.04 17.41 -1.58
C PRO A 801 -7.93 18.51 -0.97
N ASP A 802 -8.87 18.16 -0.10
CA ASP A 802 -9.72 19.09 0.65
C ASP A 802 -9.04 19.68 1.90
N GLY A 803 -7.77 19.34 2.15
CA GLY A 803 -7.01 19.75 3.33
C GLY A 803 -7.34 18.96 4.60
N THR A 804 -8.19 17.93 4.54
CA THR A 804 -8.45 17.05 5.69
C THR A 804 -7.35 16.00 5.85
N LEU A 805 -7.04 15.66 7.09
CA LEU A 805 -6.05 14.64 7.41
C LEU A 805 -6.65 13.25 7.18
N LYS A 806 -5.96 12.36 6.46
CA LYS A 806 -6.46 11.03 6.14
C LYS A 806 -6.38 10.10 7.37
N PHE A 807 -7.47 9.42 7.69
CA PHE A 807 -7.50 8.47 8.80
C PHE A 807 -6.80 7.14 8.47
N ALA A 808 -6.31 6.45 9.49
CA ALA A 808 -5.72 5.12 9.36
C ALA A 808 -6.82 4.04 9.31
N GLU A 809 -6.54 2.97 8.57
CA GLU A 809 -7.43 1.81 8.45
C GLU A 809 -6.59 0.53 8.42
N ASN A 810 -7.12 -0.55 9.01
CA ASN A 810 -6.64 -1.92 8.85
C ASN A 810 -7.85 -2.80 8.51
N PRO A 811 -8.26 -2.86 7.22
CA PRO A 811 -9.58 -3.34 6.82
C PRO A 811 -9.95 -4.72 7.39
N PRO A 812 -11.17 -4.90 7.96
CA PRO A 812 -12.31 -3.97 7.92
C PRO A 812 -12.33 -2.92 9.06
N LYS A 813 -11.29 -2.80 9.88
CA LYS A 813 -11.23 -1.82 10.97
C LYS A 813 -10.87 -0.43 10.42
N LYS A 814 -11.71 0.57 10.71
CA LYS A 814 -11.40 1.99 10.52
C LYS A 814 -11.00 2.63 11.84
N TYR A 815 -10.14 3.63 11.78
CA TYR A 815 -9.65 4.35 12.95
C TYR A 815 -9.68 5.87 12.69
N GLU A 816 -10.89 6.42 12.72
CA GLU A 816 -11.22 7.83 12.47
C GLU A 816 -10.51 8.83 13.43
N ASP A 817 -9.91 8.31 14.49
CA ASP A 817 -9.16 9.01 15.55
C ASP A 817 -7.64 9.04 15.34
N ILE A 818 -7.11 8.43 14.27
CA ILE A 818 -5.66 8.38 13.94
C ILE A 818 -5.36 8.52 12.45
N SER A 819 -4.10 8.83 12.16
CA SER A 819 -3.50 8.96 10.84
C SER A 819 -2.10 8.34 10.84
N ASN A 820 -1.72 7.66 9.76
CA ASN A 820 -0.41 7.04 9.61
C ASN A 820 0.64 8.05 9.10
N VAL A 821 1.91 7.80 9.42
CA VAL A 821 3.05 8.54 8.85
C VAL A 821 3.61 7.89 7.57
N HIS A 822 4.21 8.71 6.71
CA HIS A 822 4.97 8.29 5.54
C HIS A 822 6.44 8.02 5.88
N PHE A 823 7.02 6.93 5.36
CA PHE A 823 8.43 6.56 5.61
C PHE A 823 9.41 6.97 4.50
N TYR A 824 8.90 7.61 3.44
CA TYR A 824 9.62 7.99 2.23
C TYR A 824 9.15 9.38 1.77
N GLY A 825 9.74 9.91 0.69
CA GLY A 825 9.46 11.29 0.26
C GLY A 825 10.05 12.31 1.24
N GLY A 826 9.31 13.37 1.55
CA GLY A 826 9.75 14.44 2.48
C GLY A 826 10.08 13.95 3.90
N ALA A 827 9.58 12.77 4.29
CA ALA A 827 9.87 12.17 5.58
C ALA A 827 11.24 11.46 5.67
N LEU A 828 11.94 11.18 4.57
CA LEU A 828 13.25 10.53 4.59
C LEU A 828 14.37 11.57 4.41
N PRO A 829 15.41 11.61 5.28
CA PRO A 829 15.68 10.73 6.42
C PRO A 829 15.05 11.17 7.76
N GLY A 830 14.36 12.32 7.80
CA GLY A 830 13.90 12.98 9.03
C GLY A 830 13.13 12.08 10.00
N LEU A 831 12.04 11.46 9.55
CA LEU A 831 11.22 10.57 10.39
C LEU A 831 12.01 9.34 10.86
N TRP A 832 12.89 8.77 10.04
CA TRP A 832 13.67 7.59 10.46
C TRP A 832 14.60 7.96 11.63
N ILE A 833 15.22 9.14 11.56
CA ILE A 833 16.08 9.70 12.61
C ILE A 833 15.25 10.00 13.87
N GLU A 834 14.10 10.67 13.72
CA GLU A 834 13.20 11.01 14.82
C GLU A 834 12.70 9.76 15.56
N LEU A 835 12.22 8.74 14.84
CA LEU A 835 11.74 7.49 15.44
C LEU A 835 12.85 6.72 16.16
N ARG A 836 14.08 6.74 15.63
CA ARG A 836 15.25 6.19 16.33
C ARG A 836 15.50 6.97 17.63
N ASP A 837 15.45 8.30 17.58
CA ASP A 837 15.80 9.14 18.71
C ASP A 837 14.72 9.12 19.80
N ILE A 838 13.43 8.95 19.47
CA ILE A 838 12.35 8.59 20.40
C ILE A 838 12.65 7.28 21.13
N LEU A 839 12.97 6.20 20.39
CA LEU A 839 13.29 4.89 20.99
C LEU A 839 14.51 4.99 21.93
N LEU A 840 15.55 5.71 21.52
CA LEU A 840 16.72 5.98 22.35
C LEU A 840 16.39 6.86 23.57
N GLY A 841 15.45 7.81 23.44
CA GLY A 841 14.97 8.67 24.52
C GLY A 841 14.16 7.92 25.59
N TRP A 842 13.35 6.93 25.19
CA TRP A 842 12.69 6.02 26.13
C TRP A 842 13.69 5.03 26.75
N CYS A 843 14.70 4.58 25.99
CA CYS A 843 15.83 3.82 26.56
C CYS A 843 16.62 4.64 27.60
N ALA A 844 16.87 5.92 27.38
CA ALA A 844 17.54 6.78 28.37
C ALA A 844 16.76 6.84 29.71
N ARG A 845 15.42 6.69 29.66
CA ARG A 845 14.50 6.69 30.82
C ARG A 845 14.21 5.30 31.40
N GLY A 846 14.97 4.28 31.00
CA GLY A 846 14.92 2.94 31.59
C GLY A 846 13.95 1.94 30.94
N VAL A 847 13.18 2.33 29.92
CA VAL A 847 12.39 1.36 29.13
C VAL A 847 13.34 0.50 28.30
N ARG A 848 13.18 -0.83 28.33
CA ARG A 848 14.02 -1.77 27.58
C ARG A 848 13.25 -2.72 26.67
N ILE A 849 11.94 -2.56 26.59
CA ILE A 849 11.08 -3.44 25.83
C ILE A 849 10.09 -2.58 25.06
N PHE A 850 9.96 -2.85 23.76
CA PHE A 850 9.01 -2.17 22.87
C PHE A 850 8.13 -3.23 22.20
N ARG A 851 6.83 -3.20 22.48
CA ARG A 851 5.82 -3.91 21.68
C ARG A 851 5.55 -3.00 20.49
N VAL A 852 6.04 -3.37 19.32
CA VAL A 852 5.84 -2.57 18.12
C VAL A 852 4.51 -2.96 17.49
N ASP A 853 3.61 -1.99 17.37
CA ASP A 853 2.30 -2.16 16.76
C ASP A 853 2.41 -2.34 15.24
N ASN A 854 1.76 -3.38 14.71
CA ASN A 854 1.61 -3.64 13.28
C ASN A 854 2.88 -3.36 12.42
N PRO A 855 4.10 -3.82 12.78
CA PRO A 855 5.33 -3.43 12.10
C PRO A 855 5.40 -3.91 10.65
N HIS A 856 4.57 -4.89 10.29
CA HIS A 856 4.36 -5.37 8.94
C HIS A 856 3.68 -4.34 8.01
N THR A 857 3.12 -3.26 8.56
CA THR A 857 2.61 -2.09 7.81
C THR A 857 3.69 -1.02 7.57
N LYS A 858 4.90 -1.20 8.13
CA LYS A 858 6.04 -0.27 8.04
C LYS A 858 7.21 -0.93 7.29
N PRO A 859 8.17 -0.18 6.69
CA PRO A 859 9.18 -0.79 5.82
C PRO A 859 10.19 -1.69 6.52
N ILE A 860 10.49 -2.86 5.93
CA ILE A 860 11.50 -3.80 6.46
C ILE A 860 12.90 -3.15 6.60
N PRO A 861 13.43 -2.36 5.63
CA PRO A 861 14.76 -1.78 5.76
C PRO A 861 14.87 -0.76 6.90
N PHE A 862 13.77 -0.08 7.25
CA PHE A 862 13.72 0.78 8.43
C PHE A 862 13.91 -0.05 9.70
N TRP A 863 13.22 -1.19 9.82
CA TRP A 863 13.37 -2.08 10.98
C TRP A 863 14.76 -2.70 11.11
N GLU A 864 15.36 -3.15 10.00
CA GLU A 864 16.74 -3.65 9.98
C GLU A 864 17.75 -2.61 10.47
N TRP A 865 17.57 -1.35 10.04
CA TRP A 865 18.41 -0.22 10.44
C TRP A 865 18.19 0.22 11.89
N VAL A 866 16.94 0.51 12.29
CA VAL A 866 16.64 1.11 13.61
C VAL A 866 16.89 0.14 14.76
N ILE A 867 16.61 -1.16 14.59
CA ILE A 867 16.94 -2.18 15.60
C ILE A 867 18.46 -2.36 15.70
N GLY A 868 19.18 -2.23 14.58
CA GLY A 868 20.64 -2.17 14.56
C GLY A 868 21.21 -0.99 15.37
N GLU A 869 20.73 0.22 15.09
CA GLU A 869 21.12 1.45 15.80
C GLU A 869 20.81 1.37 17.31
N VAL A 870 19.61 0.93 17.69
CA VAL A 870 19.21 0.84 19.10
C VAL A 870 20.00 -0.24 19.81
N ASN A 871 20.13 -1.46 19.27
CA ASN A 871 20.93 -2.51 19.91
C ASN A 871 22.44 -2.20 19.93
N GLY A 872 22.94 -1.33 19.04
CA GLY A 872 24.32 -0.85 19.09
C GLY A 872 24.63 0.02 20.32
N ARG A 873 23.62 0.69 20.90
CA ARG A 873 23.75 1.53 22.11
C ARG A 873 23.18 0.87 23.37
N TYR A 874 22.08 0.14 23.21
CA TYR A 874 21.33 -0.60 24.24
C TYR A 874 21.12 -2.05 23.78
N PRO A 875 22.14 -2.93 23.87
CA PRO A 875 22.04 -4.32 23.44
C PRO A 875 21.01 -5.13 24.26
N ASP A 876 20.60 -4.62 25.42
CA ASP A 876 19.54 -5.13 26.27
C ASP A 876 18.11 -4.76 25.82
N ALA A 877 17.95 -3.93 24.79
CA ALA A 877 16.64 -3.58 24.23
C ALA A 877 16.00 -4.73 23.45
N ILE A 878 14.74 -5.07 23.78
CA ILE A 878 13.93 -6.14 23.17
C ILE A 878 12.81 -5.52 22.34
N PHE A 879 12.72 -5.90 21.07
CA PHE A 879 11.59 -5.58 20.20
C PHE A 879 10.68 -6.80 20.02
N LEU A 880 9.39 -6.63 20.31
CA LEU A 880 8.33 -7.60 20.04
C LEU A 880 7.52 -7.16 18.81
N ALA A 881 7.52 -7.97 17.75
CA ALA A 881 6.75 -7.70 16.53
C ALA A 881 5.29 -8.19 16.66
N GLU A 882 4.33 -7.27 16.70
CA GLU A 882 2.91 -7.61 16.57
C GLU A 882 2.50 -7.76 15.10
N ALA A 883 2.84 -8.92 14.52
CA ALA A 883 2.67 -9.16 13.09
C ALA A 883 1.70 -10.31 12.81
N PHE A 884 0.39 -10.10 12.99
CA PHE A 884 -0.65 -11.04 12.55
C PHE A 884 -0.88 -10.98 11.04
N THR A 885 0.14 -11.39 10.27
CA THR A 885 0.19 -11.27 8.81
C THR A 885 0.61 -12.61 8.18
N ARG A 886 0.94 -12.66 6.88
CA ARG A 886 1.34 -13.90 6.18
C ARG A 886 2.70 -14.44 6.70
N PRO A 887 2.94 -15.77 6.70
CA PRO A 887 4.09 -16.37 7.39
C PRO A 887 5.46 -15.84 6.93
N LYS A 888 5.63 -15.57 5.63
CA LYS A 888 6.88 -15.06 5.07
C LYS A 888 7.27 -13.68 5.64
N MET A 889 6.29 -12.81 5.89
CA MET A 889 6.53 -11.49 6.47
C MET A 889 6.90 -11.61 7.95
N MET A 890 6.19 -12.45 8.72
CA MET A 890 6.53 -12.74 10.13
C MET A 890 7.95 -13.29 10.27
N LYS A 891 8.33 -14.28 9.46
CA LYS A 891 9.68 -14.85 9.43
C LYS A 891 10.73 -13.80 9.05
N LYS A 892 10.44 -12.91 8.09
CA LYS A 892 11.37 -11.84 7.70
C LYS A 892 11.54 -10.77 8.77
N LEU A 893 10.49 -10.37 9.49
CA LEU A 893 10.58 -9.43 10.61
C LEU A 893 11.45 -10.01 11.74
N ALA A 894 11.25 -11.28 12.11
CA ALA A 894 12.13 -11.93 13.07
C ALA A 894 13.61 -11.90 12.59
N LYS A 895 13.88 -12.25 11.34
CA LYS A 895 15.23 -12.17 10.74
C LYS A 895 15.80 -10.74 10.65
N ALA A 896 14.96 -9.71 10.54
CA ALA A 896 15.39 -8.31 10.49
C ALA A 896 15.99 -7.79 11.81
N GLY A 897 15.67 -8.43 12.94
CA GLY A 897 16.28 -8.12 14.24
C GLY A 897 15.38 -8.37 15.44
N TYR A 898 14.06 -8.35 15.25
CA TYR A 898 13.06 -8.48 16.33
C TYR A 898 13.34 -9.65 17.27
N GLN A 899 13.59 -9.35 18.55
CA GLN A 899 13.93 -10.34 19.57
C GLN A 899 12.80 -11.34 19.83
N GLN A 900 11.55 -10.89 19.72
CA GLN A 900 10.34 -11.70 19.88
C GLN A 900 9.31 -11.36 18.79
N SER A 901 8.34 -12.26 18.57
CA SER A 901 7.24 -12.05 17.64
C SER A 901 5.95 -12.69 18.14
N TYR A 902 4.81 -12.02 17.94
CA TYR A 902 3.49 -12.63 18.05
C TYR A 902 3.31 -13.80 17.05
N THR A 903 2.26 -14.59 17.23
CA THR A 903 2.11 -15.91 16.58
C THR A 903 0.66 -16.20 16.23
N TYR A 904 0.41 -17.28 15.48
CA TYR A 904 -0.95 -17.74 15.19
C TYR A 904 -1.61 -18.55 16.32
N PHE A 905 -1.04 -18.55 17.54
CA PHE A 905 -1.45 -19.43 18.64
C PHE A 905 -2.97 -19.40 18.90
N THR A 906 -3.59 -18.21 18.93
CA THR A 906 -5.04 -17.99 19.11
C THR A 906 -5.92 -18.74 18.11
N TRP A 907 -5.42 -18.94 16.88
CA TRP A 907 -6.11 -19.67 15.80
C TRP A 907 -5.53 -21.08 15.57
N ARG A 908 -4.89 -21.68 16.57
CA ARG A 908 -4.52 -23.12 16.60
C ARG A 908 -5.16 -23.74 17.84
N ASN A 909 -6.17 -24.58 17.66
CA ASN A 909 -7.04 -25.06 18.73
C ASN A 909 -7.15 -26.60 18.79
N THR A 910 -7.01 -27.28 17.67
CA THR A 910 -6.97 -28.75 17.64
C THR A 910 -5.57 -29.27 18.01
N LYS A 911 -5.51 -30.55 18.41
CA LYS A 911 -4.25 -31.23 18.74
C LYS A 911 -3.24 -31.21 17.61
N GLN A 912 -3.70 -31.46 16.38
CA GLN A 912 -2.84 -31.48 15.19
C GLN A 912 -2.29 -30.07 14.90
N GLU A 913 -3.16 -29.06 14.86
CA GLU A 913 -2.79 -27.65 14.68
C GLU A 913 -1.75 -27.14 15.69
N LEU A 914 -1.92 -27.50 16.97
CA LEU A 914 -1.00 -27.14 18.05
C LEU A 914 0.34 -27.88 17.92
N THR A 915 0.31 -29.17 17.56
CA THR A 915 1.50 -30.01 17.37
C THR A 915 2.33 -29.51 16.20
N ASP A 916 1.73 -29.36 15.02
CA ASP A 916 2.41 -28.91 13.80
C ASP A 916 3.02 -27.51 13.98
N TYR A 917 2.28 -26.59 14.60
CA TYR A 917 2.76 -25.22 14.78
C TYR A 917 3.87 -25.12 15.84
N ALA A 918 3.79 -25.89 16.93
CA ALA A 918 4.87 -25.95 17.91
C ALA A 918 6.15 -26.58 17.32
N LEU A 919 6.03 -27.61 16.48
CA LEU A 919 7.17 -28.22 15.79
C LEU A 919 7.74 -27.33 14.69
N GLU A 920 6.92 -26.58 13.94
CA GLU A 920 7.40 -25.55 12.99
C GLU A 920 8.25 -24.51 13.72
N LEU A 921 7.77 -24.01 14.86
CA LEU A 921 8.49 -23.03 15.68
C LEU A 921 9.78 -23.60 16.25
N ALA A 922 9.74 -24.81 16.82
CA ALA A 922 10.88 -25.46 17.48
C ALA A 922 11.99 -25.94 16.53
N GLY A 923 11.68 -26.16 15.25
CA GLY A 923 12.64 -26.56 14.21
C GLY A 923 13.56 -25.42 13.74
N GLU A 924 13.86 -25.37 12.44
CA GLU A 924 14.76 -24.35 11.83
C GLU A 924 14.34 -22.90 12.18
N MET A 925 13.04 -22.66 12.34
CA MET A 925 12.51 -21.35 12.74
C MET A 925 13.02 -20.90 14.12
N GLY A 926 13.32 -21.83 15.01
CA GLY A 926 13.86 -21.58 16.35
C GLY A 926 15.29 -21.01 16.36
N GLU A 927 15.98 -21.01 15.22
CA GLU A 927 17.28 -20.33 15.05
C GLU A 927 17.15 -18.80 15.02
N TYR A 928 15.99 -18.23 14.70
CA TYR A 928 15.81 -16.78 14.55
C TYR A 928 14.48 -16.22 15.08
N TYR A 929 13.50 -17.07 15.39
CA TYR A 929 12.17 -16.68 15.84
C TYR A 929 11.98 -17.05 17.32
N ARG A 930 11.47 -16.13 18.14
CA ARG A 930 11.07 -16.43 19.53
C ARG A 930 9.58 -16.15 19.69
N PRO A 931 8.73 -17.18 19.84
CA PRO A 931 7.28 -17.01 19.86
C PRO A 931 6.81 -16.38 21.17
N ASN A 932 6.06 -15.28 21.09
CA ASN A 932 5.27 -14.76 22.20
C ASN A 932 3.81 -15.22 22.04
N PHE A 933 3.38 -16.14 22.90
CA PHE A 933 2.03 -16.71 22.91
C PHE A 933 1.10 -15.88 23.80
N PHE A 934 0.58 -14.77 23.29
CA PHE A 934 -0.56 -14.12 23.93
C PHE A 934 -1.82 -15.00 23.79
N ALA A 935 -2.52 -15.27 24.90
CA ALA A 935 -3.74 -16.08 24.90
C ALA A 935 -4.99 -15.28 24.45
N ASN A 936 -4.97 -13.98 24.67
CA ASN A 936 -5.90 -12.96 24.20
C ASN A 936 -5.14 -11.62 24.03
N THR A 937 -5.73 -10.64 23.34
CA THR A 937 -5.28 -9.24 23.31
C THR A 937 -6.51 -8.33 23.33
N PRO A 938 -6.41 -6.99 23.52
CA PRO A 938 -7.56 -6.08 23.46
C PRO A 938 -8.32 -6.10 22.12
N ASP A 939 -7.69 -6.63 21.06
CA ASP A 939 -8.20 -6.79 19.71
C ASP A 939 -8.61 -8.23 19.35
N ILE A 940 -8.25 -9.21 20.17
CA ILE A 940 -8.47 -10.64 19.93
C ILE A 940 -9.01 -11.30 21.20
N ASN A 941 -10.34 -11.44 21.22
CA ASN A 941 -11.14 -12.37 22.03
C ASN A 941 -11.43 -13.62 21.16
N PRO A 942 -10.59 -14.67 21.18
CA PRO A 942 -10.66 -15.77 20.24
C PRO A 942 -12.00 -16.51 20.31
N TYR A 943 -12.57 -16.91 19.17
CA TYR A 943 -13.86 -17.63 19.12
C TYR A 943 -13.95 -18.85 20.05
N PHE A 944 -12.83 -19.55 20.30
CA PHE A 944 -12.76 -20.65 21.25
C PHE A 944 -13.17 -20.22 22.66
N LEU A 945 -12.66 -19.07 23.15
CA LEU A 945 -12.94 -18.56 24.50
C LEU A 945 -14.37 -18.06 24.67
N GLN A 946 -14.96 -17.49 23.61
CA GLN A 946 -16.32 -16.92 23.61
C GLN A 946 -17.41 -17.93 24.04
N THR A 947 -17.19 -19.24 23.84
CA THR A 947 -18.20 -20.29 24.09
C THR A 947 -17.71 -21.46 24.96
N SER A 948 -16.46 -21.41 25.45
CA SER A 948 -15.86 -22.45 26.29
C SER A 948 -16.14 -22.30 27.78
N GLY A 949 -16.54 -21.09 28.23
CA GLY A 949 -16.53 -20.74 29.64
C GLY A 949 -15.14 -20.86 30.29
N ARG A 950 -15.11 -20.88 31.63
CA ARG A 950 -13.89 -20.92 32.46
C ARG A 950 -12.87 -21.99 32.03
N ALA A 951 -13.33 -23.19 31.67
CA ALA A 951 -12.47 -24.30 31.27
C ALA A 951 -11.57 -23.93 30.07
N GLY A 952 -12.10 -23.19 29.07
CA GLY A 952 -11.29 -22.77 27.94
C GLY A 952 -10.18 -21.78 28.30
N PHE A 953 -10.40 -20.87 29.26
CA PHE A 953 -9.35 -19.98 29.74
C PHE A 953 -8.24 -20.74 30.46
N VAL A 954 -8.59 -21.76 31.26
CA VAL A 954 -7.63 -22.71 31.86
C VAL A 954 -6.83 -23.44 30.77
N ILE A 955 -7.51 -23.99 29.75
CA ILE A 955 -6.90 -24.71 28.61
C ILE A 955 -5.92 -23.80 27.85
N ARG A 956 -6.37 -22.62 27.41
CA ARG A 956 -5.55 -21.69 26.61
C ARG A 956 -4.40 -21.09 27.42
N GLY A 957 -4.65 -20.74 28.69
CA GLY A 957 -3.62 -20.24 29.61
C GLY A 957 -2.53 -21.27 29.85
N THR A 958 -2.89 -22.53 30.15
CA THR A 958 -1.91 -23.62 30.31
C THR A 958 -1.11 -23.84 29.03
N LEU A 959 -1.76 -23.97 27.87
CA LEU A 959 -1.09 -24.19 26.59
C LEU A 959 -0.11 -23.07 26.25
N ALA A 960 -0.50 -21.80 26.45
CA ALA A 960 0.37 -20.64 26.24
C ALA A 960 1.60 -20.69 27.15
N ALA A 961 1.38 -20.93 28.44
CA ALA A 961 2.37 -20.92 29.50
C ALA A 961 3.37 -22.10 29.46
N THR A 962 3.02 -23.23 28.84
CA THR A 962 3.85 -24.45 28.86
C THR A 962 4.47 -24.80 27.50
N LEU A 963 3.78 -24.57 26.37
CA LEU A 963 4.37 -24.76 25.04
C LEU A 963 5.46 -23.71 24.78
N SER A 964 5.13 -22.42 24.93
CA SER A 964 6.09 -21.34 24.70
C SER A 964 6.87 -20.94 25.96
N SER A 965 8.13 -20.55 25.76
CA SER A 965 8.93 -19.91 26.79
C SER A 965 8.58 -18.42 26.97
N VAL A 966 7.92 -17.76 26.00
CA VAL A 966 7.31 -16.43 26.18
C VAL A 966 5.80 -16.50 25.94
N TYR A 967 5.03 -15.99 26.90
CA TYR A 967 3.57 -15.92 26.78
C TYR A 967 3.03 -14.64 27.42
N GLY A 968 1.80 -14.28 27.07
CA GLY A 968 1.12 -13.13 27.68
C GLY A 968 -0.39 -13.29 27.80
N ILE A 969 -1.00 -12.42 28.60
CA ILE A 969 -2.45 -12.22 28.65
C ILE A 969 -2.76 -10.72 28.75
N TYR A 970 -3.96 -10.36 28.30
CA TYR A 970 -4.55 -9.04 28.52
C TYR A 970 -5.55 -9.09 29.68
N ASN A 971 -5.45 -8.09 30.56
CA ASN A 971 -6.29 -7.85 31.74
C ASN A 971 -7.79 -8.13 31.48
N GLY A 972 -8.37 -8.97 32.33
CA GLY A 972 -9.72 -9.52 32.17
C GLY A 972 -9.73 -11.00 31.74
N PHE A 973 -8.62 -11.52 31.17
CA PHE A 973 -8.46 -12.96 30.90
C PHE A 973 -8.55 -13.79 32.17
N GLU A 974 -7.97 -13.31 33.27
CA GLU A 974 -8.05 -13.96 34.58
C GLU A 974 -9.47 -14.03 35.12
N LEU A 975 -10.35 -13.10 34.72
CA LEU A 975 -11.76 -13.07 35.09
C LEU A 975 -12.62 -13.92 34.16
N CYS A 976 -12.02 -14.55 33.15
CA CYS A 976 -12.70 -15.25 32.05
C CYS A 976 -13.64 -14.33 31.25
N GLU A 977 -13.25 -13.07 31.03
CA GLU A 977 -13.96 -12.18 30.11
C GLU A 977 -13.96 -12.77 28.70
N ALA A 978 -15.16 -13.06 28.21
CA ALA A 978 -15.39 -13.73 26.93
C ALA A 978 -16.47 -13.05 26.07
N ALA A 979 -17.21 -12.08 26.63
CA ALA A 979 -18.35 -11.44 25.98
C ALA A 979 -17.92 -10.76 24.66
N PRO A 980 -18.33 -11.28 23.49
CA PRO A 980 -17.90 -10.74 22.22
C PRO A 980 -18.81 -9.60 21.78
N TYR A 981 -18.27 -8.65 21.04
CA TYR A 981 -19.09 -7.89 20.12
C TYR A 981 -19.70 -8.89 19.11
N PRO A 982 -21.03 -8.91 18.88
CA PRO A 982 -21.67 -9.98 18.12
C PRO A 982 -21.01 -10.29 16.78
N GLY A 983 -20.60 -11.55 16.59
CA GLY A 983 -19.97 -12.04 15.36
C GLY A 983 -18.53 -11.56 15.10
N LYS A 984 -17.81 -11.09 16.13
CA LYS A 984 -16.42 -10.62 16.02
C LYS A 984 -15.52 -11.23 17.10
N GLU A 985 -14.20 -11.15 16.88
CA GLU A 985 -13.18 -11.37 17.92
C GLU A 985 -12.88 -10.10 18.74
N GLU A 986 -13.72 -9.06 18.66
CA GLU A 986 -13.64 -7.88 19.54
C GLU A 986 -14.37 -8.13 20.87
N TYR A 987 -13.89 -7.54 21.96
CA TYR A 987 -14.62 -7.52 23.23
C TYR A 987 -15.83 -6.59 23.19
N LEU A 988 -16.95 -7.02 23.76
CA LEU A 988 -18.05 -6.12 24.11
C LEU A 988 -17.56 -5.15 25.21
N ASN A 989 -17.95 -3.88 25.10
CA ASN A 989 -17.51 -2.80 25.98
C ASN A 989 -15.97 -2.77 26.08
N SER A 990 -15.27 -2.60 24.95
CA SER A 990 -13.80 -2.74 24.91
C SER A 990 -13.08 -1.61 25.64
N GLU A 991 -12.13 -1.96 26.51
CA GLU A 991 -11.29 -1.04 27.31
C GLU A 991 -10.44 -0.09 26.43
N LYS A 992 -10.29 -0.42 25.14
CA LYS A 992 -9.75 0.48 24.12
C LYS A 992 -10.50 1.81 24.05
N TYR A 993 -11.79 1.87 24.39
CA TYR A 993 -12.61 3.08 24.23
C TYR A 993 -13.24 3.60 25.53
N GLU A 994 -13.16 2.85 26.62
CA GLU A 994 -13.76 3.24 27.91
C GLU A 994 -12.87 2.85 29.11
N LEU A 995 -13.09 3.52 30.24
CA LEU A 995 -12.47 3.13 31.51
C LEU A 995 -13.18 1.90 32.09
N LYS A 996 -12.41 0.95 32.60
CA LYS A 996 -12.94 -0.20 33.34
C LYS A 996 -12.46 -0.20 34.78
N ALA A 997 -13.38 -0.49 35.69
CA ALA A 997 -13.07 -0.98 37.02
C ALA A 997 -13.37 -2.49 37.05
N TRP A 998 -12.40 -3.27 37.47
CA TRP A 998 -12.44 -4.73 37.41
C TRP A 998 -12.68 -5.31 38.81
N ASP A 999 -13.66 -6.20 38.95
CA ASP A 999 -13.84 -7.00 40.16
C ASP A 999 -12.91 -8.21 40.11
N TYR A 1000 -11.70 -8.05 40.65
CA TYR A 1000 -10.67 -9.09 40.65
C TYR A 1000 -10.96 -10.28 41.58
N ASP A 1001 -11.98 -10.17 42.44
CA ASP A 1001 -12.41 -11.23 43.34
C ASP A 1001 -13.71 -11.90 42.86
N ARG A 1002 -14.20 -11.53 41.66
CA ARG A 1002 -15.40 -12.11 41.04
C ARG A 1002 -15.35 -13.64 41.05
N PRO A 1003 -16.40 -14.32 41.57
CA PRO A 1003 -16.47 -15.78 41.60
C PRO A 1003 -16.31 -16.40 40.20
N GLY A 1004 -15.52 -17.48 40.11
CA GLY A 1004 -15.25 -18.19 38.86
C GLY A 1004 -14.01 -17.71 38.09
N ASN A 1005 -13.27 -16.71 38.59
CA ASN A 1005 -11.98 -16.32 38.03
C ASN A 1005 -10.93 -17.48 38.07
N ILE A 1006 -9.79 -17.24 37.41
CA ILE A 1006 -8.65 -18.17 37.30
C ILE A 1006 -7.33 -17.56 37.78
N ARG A 1007 -7.36 -16.52 38.63
CA ARG A 1007 -6.15 -15.86 39.16
C ARG A 1007 -5.19 -16.86 39.79
N GLU A 1008 -5.68 -17.74 40.69
CA GLU A 1008 -4.87 -18.80 41.31
C GLU A 1008 -4.21 -19.74 40.29
N HIS A 1009 -4.88 -20.03 39.16
CA HIS A 1009 -4.32 -20.87 38.11
C HIS A 1009 -3.18 -20.15 37.39
N ILE A 1010 -3.31 -18.85 37.14
CA ILE A 1010 -2.25 -18.01 36.55
C ILE A 1010 -1.05 -17.89 37.49
N VAL A 1011 -1.28 -17.64 38.79
CA VAL A 1011 -0.23 -17.65 39.83
C VAL A 1011 0.53 -18.97 39.82
N LYS A 1012 -0.18 -20.11 39.80
CA LYS A 1012 0.42 -21.45 39.67
C LYS A 1012 1.21 -21.62 38.38
N LEU A 1013 0.66 -21.25 37.21
CA LEU A 1013 1.36 -21.33 35.93
C LEU A 1013 2.68 -20.53 35.91
N ASN A 1014 2.67 -19.29 36.41
CA ASN A 1014 3.87 -18.46 36.47
C ASN A 1014 4.89 -18.96 37.49
N THR A 1015 4.43 -19.52 38.62
CA THR A 1015 5.31 -20.17 39.61
C THR A 1015 5.97 -21.41 39.01
N ILE A 1016 5.19 -22.28 38.38
CA ILE A 1016 5.68 -23.47 37.65
C ILE A 1016 6.72 -23.08 36.59
N ARG A 1017 6.44 -22.07 35.77
CA ARG A 1017 7.39 -21.55 34.76
C ARG A 1017 8.70 -21.07 35.39
N ARG A 1018 8.63 -20.31 36.48
CA ARG A 1018 9.81 -19.74 37.16
C ARG A 1018 10.66 -20.81 37.87
N GLU A 1019 10.05 -21.86 38.40
CA GLU A 1019 10.74 -22.92 39.13
C GLU A 1019 11.28 -24.07 38.26
N ASN A 1020 10.93 -24.12 36.97
CA ASN A 1020 11.24 -25.27 36.11
C ASN A 1020 11.91 -24.83 34.79
N PRO A 1021 13.26 -24.81 34.73
CA PRO A 1021 14.03 -24.35 33.57
C PRO A 1021 13.73 -25.06 32.25
N ALA A 1022 13.13 -26.26 32.28
CA ALA A 1022 12.64 -26.93 31.08
C ALA A 1022 11.60 -26.10 30.30
N LEU A 1023 10.92 -25.14 30.95
CA LEU A 1023 9.96 -24.23 30.32
C LEU A 1023 10.60 -22.94 29.79
N TRP A 1024 11.90 -22.71 30.01
CA TRP A 1024 12.61 -21.49 29.60
C TRP A 1024 13.10 -21.51 28.15
N ASP A 1025 13.08 -22.68 27.51
CA ASP A 1025 13.20 -22.84 26.07
C ASP A 1025 11.89 -23.39 25.51
N PHE A 1026 11.64 -23.18 24.21
CA PHE A 1026 10.50 -23.75 23.48
C PHE A 1026 10.95 -24.79 22.46
N ARG A 1027 12.24 -24.81 22.09
CA ARG A 1027 12.84 -25.72 21.10
C ARG A 1027 12.97 -27.16 21.61
N ASN A 1028 12.87 -27.36 22.93
CA ASN A 1028 13.01 -28.65 23.61
C ASN A 1028 11.69 -29.44 23.76
N VAL A 1029 10.64 -29.08 23.01
CA VAL A 1029 9.33 -29.73 23.09
C VAL A 1029 9.31 -31.08 22.39
N VAL A 1030 8.78 -32.09 23.08
CA VAL A 1030 8.61 -33.47 22.57
C VAL A 1030 7.17 -33.89 22.82
N PHE A 1031 6.37 -34.02 21.77
CA PHE A 1031 5.01 -34.56 21.86
C PHE A 1031 5.07 -36.08 22.12
N THR A 1032 4.21 -36.59 23.01
CA THR A 1032 4.16 -38.02 23.37
C THR A 1032 2.82 -38.65 22.94
N GLY A 1033 2.76 -39.99 22.95
CA GLY A 1033 1.52 -40.70 22.66
C GLY A 1033 0.41 -40.34 23.65
N ALA A 1034 -0.70 -39.81 23.15
CA ALA A 1034 -1.98 -39.72 23.86
C ALA A 1034 -3.08 -40.17 22.89
N PHE A 1035 -3.70 -41.30 23.17
CA PHE A 1035 -4.61 -42.00 22.23
C PHE A 1035 -6.06 -41.48 22.32
N ASN A 1036 -6.22 -40.16 22.18
CA ASN A 1036 -7.47 -39.42 22.00
C ASN A 1036 -7.13 -38.07 21.34
N ASP A 1037 -7.85 -37.66 20.30
CA ASP A 1037 -7.57 -36.40 19.58
C ASP A 1037 -7.95 -35.13 20.37
N GLN A 1038 -8.81 -35.28 21.38
CA GLN A 1038 -9.14 -34.21 22.33
C GLN A 1038 -8.14 -34.11 23.48
N ILE A 1039 -7.14 -34.98 23.59
CA ILE A 1039 -6.07 -34.87 24.60
C ILE A 1039 -4.71 -34.73 23.91
N ILE A 1040 -4.04 -33.61 24.17
CA ILE A 1040 -2.67 -33.35 23.76
C ILE A 1040 -1.71 -33.61 24.94
N ALA A 1041 -0.57 -34.24 24.67
CA ALA A 1041 0.46 -34.57 25.65
C ALA A 1041 1.85 -34.23 25.12
N TYR A 1042 2.68 -33.58 25.94
CA TYR A 1042 4.06 -33.23 25.59
C TYR A 1042 4.94 -33.09 26.81
N ALA A 1043 6.22 -33.40 26.61
CA ALA A 1043 7.30 -33.20 27.55
C ALA A 1043 8.21 -32.05 27.10
N LYS A 1044 8.78 -31.34 28.06
CA LYS A 1044 9.91 -30.42 27.88
C LYS A 1044 10.94 -30.76 28.95
N ALA A 1045 12.22 -30.80 28.59
CA ALA A 1045 13.31 -31.13 29.52
C ALA A 1045 14.52 -30.21 29.32
N THR A 1046 15.30 -29.99 30.37
CA THR A 1046 16.65 -29.42 30.27
C THR A 1046 17.56 -30.35 29.46
N PRO A 1047 18.64 -29.85 28.82
CA PRO A 1047 19.62 -30.70 28.15
C PRO A 1047 20.21 -31.80 29.07
N GLU A 1048 20.43 -31.44 30.34
CA GLU A 1048 20.92 -32.30 31.42
C GLU A 1048 19.86 -33.26 31.97
N ARG A 1049 18.57 -33.03 31.65
CA ARG A 1049 17.39 -33.83 32.05
C ARG A 1049 17.15 -33.86 33.57
N ASP A 1050 17.74 -32.94 34.32
CA ASP A 1050 17.54 -32.74 35.75
C ASP A 1050 16.19 -32.05 36.07
N ASN A 1051 15.60 -31.37 35.09
CA ASN A 1051 14.25 -30.83 35.13
C ASN A 1051 13.46 -31.30 33.90
N CYS A 1052 12.32 -31.96 34.13
CA CYS A 1052 11.45 -32.48 33.08
C CYS A 1052 9.98 -32.23 33.45
N ILE A 1053 9.26 -31.56 32.55
CA ILE A 1053 7.86 -31.17 32.73
C ILE A 1053 7.03 -31.86 31.67
N PHE A 1054 6.06 -32.66 32.10
CA PHE A 1054 5.11 -33.36 31.26
C PHE A 1054 3.72 -32.75 31.45
N THR A 1055 3.12 -32.27 30.36
CA THR A 1055 1.84 -31.56 30.37
C THR A 1055 0.83 -32.33 29.54
N MET A 1056 -0.38 -32.52 30.06
CA MET A 1056 -1.52 -33.04 29.31
C MET A 1056 -2.71 -32.10 29.44
N VAL A 1057 -3.39 -31.82 28.33
CA VAL A 1057 -4.52 -30.88 28.28
C VAL A 1057 -5.67 -31.52 27.52
N ASN A 1058 -6.87 -31.51 28.12
CA ASN A 1058 -8.11 -31.77 27.41
C ASN A 1058 -8.49 -30.51 26.61
N LEU A 1059 -8.59 -30.63 25.29
CA LEU A 1059 -8.92 -29.55 24.36
C LEU A 1059 -10.43 -29.33 24.22
N ASP A 1060 -11.25 -30.28 24.67
CA ASP A 1060 -12.69 -30.15 24.76
C ASP A 1060 -13.05 -29.42 26.07
N PRO A 1061 -13.56 -28.17 26.03
CA PRO A 1061 -13.87 -27.42 27.24
C PRO A 1061 -15.21 -27.82 27.90
N LYS A 1062 -15.95 -28.79 27.33
CA LYS A 1062 -17.32 -29.14 27.73
C LYS A 1062 -17.46 -30.57 28.23
N ASN A 1063 -16.73 -31.53 27.68
CA ASN A 1063 -16.90 -32.95 28.00
C ASN A 1063 -15.66 -33.58 28.62
N ARG A 1064 -15.88 -34.53 29.54
CA ARG A 1064 -14.84 -35.43 30.07
C ARG A 1064 -14.24 -36.25 28.94
N GLN A 1065 -12.93 -36.12 28.77
CA GLN A 1065 -12.16 -36.92 27.82
C GLN A 1065 -11.29 -37.93 28.57
N GLU A 1066 -11.07 -39.09 27.97
CA GLU A 1066 -10.23 -40.16 28.52
C GLU A 1066 -9.28 -40.69 27.45
N CYS A 1067 -8.03 -41.00 27.82
CA CYS A 1067 -7.07 -41.61 26.91
C CYS A 1067 -6.12 -42.56 27.63
N THR A 1068 -5.56 -43.50 26.86
CA THR A 1068 -4.25 -44.07 27.18
C THR A 1068 -3.18 -43.05 26.78
N TYR A 1069 -2.13 -42.88 27.58
CA TYR A 1069 -1.00 -41.99 27.30
C TYR A 1069 0.33 -42.67 27.60
N GLU A 1070 1.40 -42.17 26.97
CA GLU A 1070 2.77 -42.64 27.15
C GLU A 1070 3.57 -41.67 28.03
N VAL A 1071 4.13 -42.22 29.11
CA VAL A 1071 5.13 -41.57 29.96
C VAL A 1071 6.47 -41.57 29.22
N PRO A 1072 7.19 -40.43 29.14
CA PRO A 1072 8.41 -40.29 28.33
C PRO A 1072 9.66 -40.92 28.97
N LEU A 1073 9.61 -42.20 29.31
CA LEU A 1073 10.71 -42.94 29.95
C LEU A 1073 12.03 -42.91 29.14
N TRP A 1074 11.93 -42.87 27.81
CA TRP A 1074 13.08 -42.76 26.91
C TRP A 1074 13.86 -41.46 27.08
N LEU A 1075 13.23 -40.35 27.52
CA LEU A 1075 13.95 -39.10 27.82
C LEU A 1075 14.91 -39.26 29.01
N PHE A 1076 14.65 -40.21 29.91
CA PHE A 1076 15.53 -40.54 31.03
C PHE A 1076 16.48 -41.72 30.72
N GLY A 1077 16.41 -42.31 29.52
CA GLY A 1077 17.14 -43.54 29.18
C GLY A 1077 16.65 -44.77 29.95
N LEU A 1078 15.40 -44.75 30.43
CA LEU A 1078 14.76 -45.86 31.14
C LEU A 1078 14.05 -46.82 30.16
N PRO A 1079 13.96 -48.12 30.47
CA PRO A 1079 13.18 -49.08 29.69
C PRO A 1079 11.66 -48.87 29.87
N ASP A 1080 10.87 -49.46 28.98
CA ASP A 1080 9.39 -49.33 28.95
C ASP A 1080 8.66 -49.88 30.20
N ASP A 1081 9.33 -50.67 31.06
CA ASP A 1081 8.81 -51.16 32.35
C ASP A 1081 9.38 -50.39 33.57
N GLY A 1082 10.18 -49.35 33.31
CA GLY A 1082 10.77 -48.48 34.31
C GLY A 1082 9.75 -47.63 35.08
N ALA A 1083 10.24 -46.94 36.11
CA ALA A 1083 9.42 -46.09 36.97
C ALA A 1083 9.96 -44.65 37.06
N VAL A 1084 9.06 -43.69 37.26
CA VAL A 1084 9.38 -42.29 37.54
C VAL A 1084 8.55 -41.78 38.72
N GLU A 1085 9.18 -40.96 39.56
CA GLU A 1085 8.48 -40.16 40.55
C GLU A 1085 7.81 -38.98 39.83
N VAL A 1086 6.55 -38.73 40.17
CA VAL A 1086 5.69 -37.72 39.57
C VAL A 1086 5.20 -36.77 40.65
N GLU A 1087 5.39 -35.48 40.43
CA GLU A 1087 4.87 -34.42 41.29
C GLU A 1087 3.83 -33.61 40.51
N ASP A 1088 2.60 -33.56 41.03
CA ASP A 1088 1.51 -32.82 40.40
C ASP A 1088 1.60 -31.34 40.73
N LEU A 1089 2.14 -30.53 39.82
CA LEU A 1089 2.45 -29.13 40.11
C LEU A 1089 1.21 -28.24 40.28
N LEU A 1090 0.01 -28.70 39.89
CA LEU A 1090 -1.24 -27.96 40.09
C LEU A 1090 -1.91 -28.29 41.44
N GLN A 1091 -1.70 -29.49 41.98
CA GLN A 1091 -2.35 -29.98 43.21
C GLN A 1091 -1.39 -30.27 44.38
N GLY A 1092 -0.08 -30.33 44.14
CA GLY A 1092 0.98 -30.43 45.16
C GLY A 1092 1.28 -31.82 45.71
N TYR A 1093 0.60 -32.88 45.23
CA TYR A 1093 0.86 -34.26 45.70
C TYR A 1093 1.84 -35.01 44.79
N THR A 1094 2.51 -36.03 45.34
CA THR A 1094 3.44 -36.90 44.62
C THR A 1094 2.90 -38.33 44.50
N PHE A 1095 3.31 -39.04 43.45
CA PHE A 1095 3.00 -40.45 43.19
C PHE A 1095 4.06 -41.08 42.28
N GLU A 1096 4.02 -42.39 42.08
CA GLU A 1096 4.89 -43.10 41.13
C GLU A 1096 4.08 -43.55 39.92
N LEU A 1097 4.66 -43.43 38.72
CA LEU A 1097 4.20 -44.13 37.52
C LEU A 1097 5.23 -45.19 37.14
N ARG A 1098 4.76 -46.40 36.87
CA ARG A 1098 5.57 -47.54 36.47
C ARG A 1098 4.99 -48.19 35.21
N GLY A 1099 5.84 -48.33 34.20
CA GLY A 1099 5.47 -48.70 32.86
C GLY A 1099 5.27 -47.49 31.94
N LYS A 1100 5.44 -47.70 30.63
CA LYS A 1100 5.27 -46.64 29.63
C LYS A 1100 3.82 -46.17 29.51
N SER A 1101 2.86 -47.09 29.55
CA SER A 1101 1.47 -46.82 29.15
C SER A 1101 0.51 -46.78 30.33
N HIS A 1102 -0.15 -45.64 30.53
CA HIS A 1102 -1.13 -45.41 31.59
C HIS A 1102 -2.44 -44.86 31.02
N ARG A 1103 -3.52 -44.82 31.83
CA ARG A 1103 -4.80 -44.18 31.48
C ARG A 1103 -5.06 -42.98 32.37
N ILE A 1104 -5.64 -41.93 31.79
CA ILE A 1104 -6.11 -40.73 32.51
C ILE A 1104 -7.43 -40.26 31.93
N ALA A 1105 -8.28 -39.69 32.79
CA ALA A 1105 -9.42 -38.90 32.38
C ALA A 1105 -9.30 -37.47 32.88
N LEU A 1106 -9.75 -36.52 32.07
CA LEU A 1106 -9.72 -35.09 32.32
C LEU A 1106 -11.12 -34.53 32.09
N ASP A 1107 -11.81 -34.18 33.18
CA ASP A 1107 -13.14 -33.57 33.16
C ASP A 1107 -13.00 -32.04 33.23
N PRO A 1108 -13.50 -31.25 32.26
CA PRO A 1108 -13.43 -29.79 32.32
C PRO A 1108 -14.08 -29.16 33.56
N ALA A 1109 -15.01 -29.84 34.24
CA ALA A 1109 -15.63 -29.37 35.47
C ALA A 1109 -14.73 -29.53 36.71
N GLU A 1110 -13.83 -30.53 36.72
CA GLU A 1110 -12.92 -30.82 37.84
C GLU A 1110 -11.48 -30.39 37.53
N ARG A 1111 -10.99 -30.79 36.35
CA ARG A 1111 -9.59 -30.73 35.93
C ARG A 1111 -9.42 -30.80 34.39
N SER A 1112 -9.26 -29.66 33.75
CA SER A 1112 -9.00 -29.58 32.29
C SER A 1112 -7.57 -29.98 31.87
N CYS A 1113 -6.59 -29.98 32.79
CA CYS A 1113 -5.19 -30.28 32.48
C CYS A 1113 -4.39 -30.83 33.68
N VAL A 1114 -3.25 -31.45 33.37
CA VAL A 1114 -2.18 -31.77 34.34
C VAL A 1114 -0.87 -31.13 33.91
N ILE A 1115 -0.07 -30.72 34.89
CA ILE A 1115 1.33 -30.34 34.68
C ILE A 1115 2.13 -31.11 35.73
N TRP A 1116 2.97 -32.02 35.28
CA TRP A 1116 3.68 -32.98 36.10
C TRP A 1116 5.19 -32.78 36.00
N ARG A 1117 5.87 -32.67 37.14
CA ARG A 1117 7.33 -32.74 37.20
C ARG A 1117 7.73 -34.20 37.33
N LEU A 1118 8.44 -34.71 36.32
CA LEU A 1118 8.92 -36.09 36.28
C LEU A 1118 10.36 -36.16 36.77
N ARG A 1119 10.65 -37.13 37.63
CA ARG A 1119 12.02 -37.41 38.12
C ARG A 1119 12.30 -38.91 37.98
N ALA A 1120 13.46 -39.24 37.41
CA ALA A 1120 13.98 -40.61 37.52
C ALA A 1120 14.30 -40.89 39.01
N PRO A 1121 13.90 -42.05 39.56
CA PRO A 1121 14.20 -42.38 40.96
C PRO A 1121 15.71 -42.37 41.16
N ARG A 1122 16.19 -41.56 42.12
CA ARG A 1122 17.61 -41.53 42.47
C ARG A 1122 18.02 -42.93 42.91
N ARG A 1123 18.94 -43.56 42.17
CA ARG A 1123 19.71 -44.69 42.68
C ARG A 1123 20.41 -44.22 43.95
N VAL A 1124 19.93 -44.67 45.11
CA VAL A 1124 20.74 -44.64 46.32
C VAL A 1124 21.98 -45.46 46.01
N ALA A 1125 23.15 -44.83 46.10
CA ALA A 1125 24.41 -45.53 45.84
C ALA A 1125 24.58 -46.63 46.90
N GLY A 1126 24.62 -47.88 46.44
CA GLY A 1126 25.01 -49.05 47.22
C GLY A 1126 26.46 -49.42 46.97
#